data_AF-A0A9D4XKK9-F1
#
_entry.id   AF-A0A9D4XKK9-F1
#
_cell.length_a   1.000
_cell.length_b   1.000
_cell.length_c   1.000
_cell.angle_alpha   90.00
_cell.angle_beta   90.00
_cell.angle_gamma   90.00
#
_symmetry.space_group_name_H-M   'P 1'
#
loop_
_entity.id
_entity.type
_entity.pdbx_description
1 polymer ?
#
loop_
_entity_poly.entity_id
_entity_poly.type
_entity_poly.pdbx_seq_one_letter_code
_entity_poly.pdbx_strand_id
1 'polypeptide(L)'
;MTTERFGTREEVIRWIKEVGIDNKVTVIISRSDTETGKRGRSNKIIFGCDKGGKHKISDSGTQSASKKCGCPFKIRSTPAKDGSGWKIDVKCGLHNHGLPDRLEGHSFIGRLTTNEKQHVADLAKRHVAPRNILLSLQDKFPENVTRITQVYKHKSVIEKEIRGPRSEIQHLFKLIEDAGYVYWSRKKDDSEVVREIFWAHPDSVKLLNIFPIVLVMDSTYKTNKYRQPLFEIVGMTSTELTFAVGFAYMESEQTENFCWVLEKLKELFVKKDMCPQVILTDRDLALMKAIEVVFPNSINLLCRFHINKNVGAKCKQHVVNDLQKTIDTLWMEVVWASDEVEYGQRLHQLEQACVDYSGFINYVKDTWLTPHRHRFVGAWINRVLHLGNTTTNRVESAHWKLKQMLGNSIGDMVKCWEAMNNNLRLQLGNIRASFQKSFYEVENAHVSPFYGYLRGSVSRAALRRIAEELLRVDYVGTNRQICGCTLRTSYGLPCACELGRYRVGGIPIPIDAVHVHWRKLTMEVELEIGEDDGSEVDMTAAMDELWRRFRSLDVVGKRALRSRVCELAYPTMTTLCPPPEKIKTKGGAKKKGKKPADYDVYRDPSYHEYVDKASQSSQRQSQPSQTSKKIKLSKKQPQFIVQFPNHIRSYIEDVVNVESDGNCGFRVIASLHGYGEDGWSMVRRELGLELIDKDRSTLYDKLFSNRLSAVRESLMIESFGSQPPEKWMSLPDMGYLIANRYNVVLVCLGNPCITFFPMTSSHSPNVSIYCIGFVNQNHWVQVNMKEGFPLPPVTLDWKKFRSHIATTWMLGFAGRMQHWQLLTPVLA
;
A
#
# COMPACT_ATOMS: atom_id res chain seq x y z
N MET A 1 55.21 15.07 12.30
CA MET A 1 56.03 13.85 12.44
C MET A 1 56.02 13.46 13.92
N THR A 2 56.07 12.17 14.26
CA THR A 2 56.18 11.69 15.65
C THR A 2 57.53 10.99 15.86
N THR A 3 58.10 11.12 17.06
CA THR A 3 59.27 10.37 17.52
C THR A 3 58.88 9.15 18.38
N GLU A 4 57.57 8.95 18.59
CA GLU A 4 57.00 7.89 19.39
C GLU A 4 57.25 6.50 18.77
N ARG A 5 57.51 5.51 19.63
CA ARG A 5 57.72 4.11 19.26
C ARG A 5 56.51 3.31 19.73
N PHE A 6 56.02 2.42 18.86
CA PHE A 6 54.82 1.62 19.12
C PHE A 6 55.23 0.19 19.43
N GLY A 7 54.72 -0.39 20.53
CA GLY A 7 55.09 -1.72 20.97
C GLY A 7 54.69 -2.80 19.98
N THR A 8 53.52 -2.65 19.35
CA THR A 8 52.97 -3.64 18.42
C THR A 8 52.66 -3.10 17.03
N ARG A 9 52.51 -4.03 16.07
CA ARG A 9 52.06 -3.73 14.71
C ARG A 9 50.65 -3.15 14.71
N GLU A 10 49.80 -3.64 15.58
CA GLU A 10 48.40 -3.23 15.71
C GLU A 10 48.29 -1.82 16.32
N GLU A 11 49.14 -1.49 17.30
CA GLU A 11 49.25 -0.14 17.87
C GLU A 11 49.63 0.91 16.82
N VAL A 12 50.69 0.66 16.02
CA VAL A 12 51.09 1.63 14.99
C VAL A 12 50.03 1.78 13.89
N ILE A 13 49.31 0.71 13.55
CA ILE A 13 48.18 0.78 12.61
C ILE A 13 47.03 1.62 13.18
N ARG A 14 46.72 1.47 14.48
CA ARG A 14 45.64 2.18 15.15
C ARG A 14 45.95 3.67 15.21
N TRP A 15 47.13 4.02 15.74
CA TRP A 15 47.58 5.40 15.87
C TRP A 15 47.62 6.13 14.52
N ILE A 16 48.18 5.52 13.47
CA ILE A 16 48.22 6.15 12.12
C ILE A 16 46.82 6.44 11.57
N LYS A 17 45.83 5.61 11.91
CA LYS A 17 44.44 5.81 11.48
C LYS A 17 43.74 6.89 12.29
N GLU A 18 43.95 6.95 13.60
CA GLU A 18 43.42 7.99 14.49
C GLU A 18 43.96 9.36 14.07
N VAL A 19 45.29 9.48 13.93
CA VAL A 19 45.92 10.71 13.42
C VAL A 19 45.43 11.04 12.01
N GLY A 20 45.19 10.03 11.17
CA GLY A 20 44.56 10.24 9.87
C GLY A 20 43.16 10.88 9.98
N ILE A 21 42.31 10.38 10.87
CA ILE A 21 40.96 10.91 11.13
C ILE A 21 41.03 12.36 11.62
N ASP A 22 41.89 12.65 12.61
CA ASP A 22 42.07 14.00 13.16
C ASP A 22 42.52 15.00 12.09
N ASN A 23 43.32 14.52 11.12
CA ASN A 23 43.81 15.32 10.00
C ASN A 23 42.90 15.25 8.77
N LYS A 24 41.69 14.68 8.87
CA LYS A 24 40.71 14.52 7.78
C LYS A 24 41.26 13.74 6.56
N VAL A 25 42.17 12.81 6.79
CA VAL A 25 42.81 11.94 5.81
C VAL A 25 42.42 10.48 6.06
N THR A 26 41.76 9.83 5.09
CA THR A 26 41.58 8.38 5.16
C THR A 26 42.87 7.65 4.78
N VAL A 27 43.54 7.10 5.78
CA VAL A 27 44.77 6.31 5.61
C VAL A 27 44.45 4.82 5.45
N ILE A 28 44.95 4.21 4.37
CA ILE A 28 44.83 2.78 4.09
C ILE A 28 46.20 2.10 4.06
N ILE A 29 46.25 0.81 4.41
CA ILE A 29 47.44 -0.01 4.18
C ILE A 29 47.54 -0.29 2.68
N SER A 30 48.54 0.29 2.02
CA SER A 30 48.78 0.10 0.58
C SER A 30 49.68 -1.10 0.30
N ARG A 31 50.56 -1.47 1.24
CA ARG A 31 51.34 -2.71 1.20
C ARG A 31 51.75 -3.12 2.61
N SER A 32 51.72 -4.40 2.90
CA SER A 32 52.29 -4.97 4.12
C SER A 32 53.12 -6.18 3.73
N ASP A 33 54.39 -6.20 4.09
CA ASP A 33 55.24 -7.38 3.94
C ASP A 33 55.41 -8.00 5.34
N THR A 34 55.03 -9.27 5.50
CA THR A 34 55.29 -10.10 6.69
C THR A 34 56.44 -11.05 6.37
N GLU A 35 57.32 -11.33 7.34
CA GLU A 35 58.41 -12.30 7.20
C GLU A 35 57.87 -13.68 6.80
N THR A 36 58.08 -14.05 5.54
CA THR A 36 57.79 -15.40 5.02
C THR A 36 59.06 -16.25 4.92
N GLY A 37 60.06 -16.03 5.78
CA GLY A 37 61.31 -16.81 5.80
C GLY A 37 62.24 -16.66 4.59
N LYS A 38 62.09 -15.65 3.73
CA LYS A 38 63.00 -15.37 2.61
C LYS A 38 64.04 -14.30 2.99
N ARG A 39 65.34 -14.63 2.89
CA ARG A 39 66.49 -13.73 3.16
C ARG A 39 66.32 -12.40 2.41
N GLY A 40 66.29 -11.28 3.15
CA GLY A 40 66.31 -9.92 2.61
C GLY A 40 65.00 -9.12 2.64
N ARG A 41 63.88 -9.65 3.14
CA ARG A 41 62.63 -8.89 3.35
C ARG A 41 62.43 -8.51 4.81
N SER A 42 62.58 -7.22 5.14
CA SER A 42 62.22 -6.69 6.46
C SER A 42 60.72 -6.49 6.60
N ASN A 43 60.16 -6.78 7.78
CA ASN A 43 58.77 -6.47 8.15
C ASN A 43 58.52 -4.98 7.90
N LYS A 44 57.63 -4.62 7.00
CA LYS A 44 57.32 -3.21 6.71
C LYS A 44 55.87 -3.03 6.33
N ILE A 45 55.31 -1.90 6.74
CA ILE A 45 53.96 -1.49 6.41
C ILE A 45 54.06 -0.16 5.69
N ILE A 46 53.43 -0.09 4.52
CA ILE A 46 53.30 1.14 3.77
C ILE A 46 51.83 1.53 3.82
N PHE A 47 51.60 2.73 4.33
CA PHE A 47 50.31 3.39 4.35
C PHE A 47 50.27 4.45 3.26
N GLY A 48 49.07 4.68 2.72
CA GLY A 48 48.83 5.73 1.74
C GLY A 48 47.40 6.25 1.82
N CYS A 49 47.12 7.31 1.09
CA CYS A 49 45.78 7.87 1.01
C CYS A 49 44.85 6.90 0.25
N ASP A 50 43.58 6.84 0.62
CA ASP A 50 42.58 6.02 -0.07
C ASP A 50 42.34 6.43 -1.54
N LYS A 51 42.68 7.67 -1.90
CA LYS A 51 42.73 8.19 -3.29
C LYS A 51 44.07 7.92 -4.01
N GLY A 52 45.03 7.27 -3.36
CA GLY A 52 46.32 6.89 -3.94
C GLY A 52 46.23 5.70 -4.92
N GLY A 53 47.01 5.75 -6.01
CA GLY A 53 47.03 4.75 -7.09
C GLY A 53 46.29 5.19 -8.37
N LYS A 54 46.40 4.39 -9.43
CA LYS A 54 45.71 4.63 -10.73
C LYS A 54 44.48 3.72 -10.86
N HIS A 55 43.40 4.22 -11.47
CA HIS A 55 42.25 3.39 -11.80
C HIS A 55 42.63 2.37 -12.89
N LYS A 56 42.25 1.11 -12.71
CA LYS A 56 42.35 0.08 -13.76
C LYS A 56 40.99 -0.04 -14.42
N ILE A 57 40.92 0.26 -15.71
CA ILE A 57 39.71 0.08 -16.52
C ILE A 57 39.60 -1.43 -16.81
N SER A 58 38.43 -2.02 -16.55
CA SER A 58 38.13 -3.41 -16.93
C SER A 58 37.32 -3.44 -18.23
N ASP A 59 37.57 -4.43 -19.09
CA ASP A 59 36.92 -4.57 -20.42
C ASP A 59 35.40 -4.82 -20.37
N SER A 60 34.82 -5.03 -19.19
CA SER A 60 33.36 -5.07 -19.02
C SER A 60 32.80 -3.64 -18.99
N GLY A 61 32.10 -3.23 -20.05
CA GLY A 61 31.59 -1.87 -20.34
C GLY A 61 30.61 -1.22 -19.34
N THR A 62 30.80 -1.38 -18.04
CA THR A 62 30.16 -0.59 -16.99
C THR A 62 30.97 0.69 -16.72
N GLN A 63 30.35 1.85 -16.86
CA GLN A 63 30.92 3.13 -16.45
C GLN A 63 31.03 3.20 -14.91
N SER A 64 32.14 2.73 -14.34
CA SER A 64 32.41 2.88 -12.91
C SER A 64 33.23 4.14 -12.62
N ALA A 65 32.77 4.99 -11.72
CA ALA A 65 33.55 6.12 -11.22
C ALA A 65 34.62 5.64 -10.22
N SER A 66 35.83 6.19 -10.30
CA SER A 66 36.95 5.84 -9.41
C SER A 66 37.34 7.02 -8.53
N LYS A 67 37.57 6.76 -7.24
CA LYS A 67 38.12 7.76 -6.30
C LYS A 67 39.64 7.93 -6.41
N LYS A 68 40.31 7.17 -7.26
CA LYS A 68 41.78 7.13 -7.39
C LYS A 68 42.28 8.28 -8.25
N CYS A 69 43.04 9.20 -7.68
CA CYS A 69 43.64 10.37 -8.35
C CYS A 69 45.18 10.38 -8.32
N GLY A 70 45.79 9.24 -8.00
CA GLY A 70 47.26 9.15 -7.90
C GLY A 70 47.86 9.91 -6.72
N CYS A 71 47.11 10.10 -5.63
CA CYS A 71 47.58 10.84 -4.45
C CYS A 71 48.96 10.32 -3.95
N PRO A 72 49.95 11.22 -3.75
CA PRO A 72 51.32 10.83 -3.41
C PRO A 72 51.54 10.54 -1.92
N PHE A 73 50.57 10.89 -1.05
CA PHE A 73 50.65 10.69 0.40
C PHE A 73 51.07 9.27 0.75
N LYS A 74 52.13 9.15 1.55
CA LYS A 74 52.76 7.87 1.88
C LYS A 74 53.48 7.91 3.21
N ILE A 75 53.14 6.97 4.08
CA ILE A 75 53.83 6.72 5.34
C ILE A 75 54.41 5.32 5.29
N ARG A 76 55.64 5.15 5.79
CA ARG A 76 56.28 3.86 5.96
C ARG A 76 56.43 3.60 7.46
N SER A 77 56.08 2.41 7.89
CA SER A 77 56.40 1.92 9.22
C SER A 77 57.25 0.66 9.12
N THR A 78 58.26 0.56 9.99
CA THR A 78 59.21 -0.56 10.06
C THR A 78 59.56 -0.83 11.52
N PRO A 79 59.87 -2.06 11.91
CA PRO A 79 60.43 -2.33 13.22
C PRO A 79 61.79 -1.63 13.35
N ALA A 80 62.06 -1.11 14.54
CA ALA A 80 63.34 -0.55 14.88
C ALA A 80 64.39 -1.66 14.98
N LYS A 81 65.61 -1.37 14.54
CA LYS A 81 66.71 -2.36 14.50
C LYS A 81 67.17 -2.81 15.89
N ASP A 82 66.89 -2.01 16.91
CA ASP A 82 67.21 -2.22 18.31
C ASP A 82 66.10 -2.96 19.08
N GLY A 83 65.06 -3.46 18.39
CA GLY A 83 63.96 -4.21 19.01
C GLY A 83 62.94 -3.37 19.79
N SER A 84 63.12 -2.05 19.84
CA SER A 84 62.30 -1.11 20.62
C SER A 84 60.89 -0.81 20.07
N GLY A 85 60.35 -1.71 19.24
CA GLY A 85 59.02 -1.55 18.61
C GLY A 85 59.07 -1.00 17.19
N TRP A 86 57.96 -0.42 16.74
CA TRP A 86 57.74 0.10 15.39
C TRP A 86 57.99 1.59 15.32
N LYS A 87 58.70 2.03 14.28
CA LYS A 87 58.92 3.45 13.96
C LYS A 87 58.12 3.87 12.73
N ILE A 88 57.77 5.15 12.66
CA ILE A 88 57.04 5.78 11.55
C ILE A 88 57.97 6.73 10.80
N ASP A 89 57.88 6.70 9.47
CA ASP A 89 58.68 7.50 8.55
C ASP A 89 57.77 8.05 7.44
N VAL A 90 57.50 9.36 7.49
CA VAL A 90 56.62 10.05 6.53
C VAL A 90 57.39 10.23 5.23
N LYS A 91 57.05 9.44 4.20
CA LYS A 91 57.70 9.51 2.89
C LYS A 91 57.17 10.62 2.02
N CYS A 92 55.90 10.94 2.14
CA CYS A 92 55.28 12.10 1.52
C CYS A 92 54.04 12.50 2.33
N GLY A 93 54.03 13.71 2.88
CA GLY A 93 52.87 14.25 3.61
C GLY A 93 51.90 15.06 2.75
N LEU A 94 52.20 15.24 1.46
CA LEU A 94 51.40 16.07 0.56
C LEU A 94 50.24 15.30 -0.06
N HIS A 95 49.11 15.99 -0.24
CA HIS A 95 47.94 15.52 -0.98
C HIS A 95 47.78 16.35 -2.26
N ASN A 96 47.41 15.69 -3.37
CA ASN A 96 47.12 16.37 -4.64
C ASN A 96 45.62 16.64 -4.84
N HIS A 97 44.85 16.64 -3.75
CA HIS A 97 43.41 16.85 -3.72
C HIS A 97 43.03 17.54 -2.41
N GLY A 98 41.93 18.29 -2.40
CA GLY A 98 41.36 18.86 -1.18
C GLY A 98 40.99 17.79 -0.15
N LEU A 99 41.10 18.15 1.13
CA LEU A 99 40.63 17.34 2.25
C LEU A 99 39.15 17.68 2.52
N PRO A 100 38.28 16.70 2.78
CA PRO A 100 36.86 16.94 2.97
C PRO A 100 36.58 17.61 4.33
N ASP A 101 35.54 18.45 4.40
CA ASP A 101 35.13 19.11 5.65
C ASP A 101 34.52 18.13 6.68
N ARG A 102 33.84 17.10 6.17
CA ARG A 102 33.25 15.97 6.91
C ARG A 102 33.67 14.65 6.28
N LEU A 103 33.95 13.64 7.12
CA LEU A 103 34.37 12.30 6.68
C LEU A 103 33.20 11.38 6.25
N GLU A 104 32.02 11.94 6.00
CA GLU A 104 30.84 11.21 5.56
C GLU A 104 31.06 10.55 4.19
N GLY A 105 31.02 9.22 4.16
CA GLY A 105 31.17 8.44 2.94
C GLY A 105 32.48 7.73 2.69
N HIS A 106 33.41 7.82 3.64
CA HIS A 106 34.62 7.02 3.61
C HIS A 106 34.35 5.57 4.03
N SER A 107 34.67 4.62 3.14
CA SER A 107 34.40 3.18 3.28
C SER A 107 35.05 2.47 4.48
N PHE A 108 35.95 3.16 5.19
CA PHE A 108 36.63 2.63 6.36
C PHE A 108 36.00 3.10 7.68
N ILE A 109 35.56 4.36 7.74
CA ILE A 109 34.96 4.97 8.94
C ILE A 109 33.50 4.52 9.10
N GLY A 110 32.75 4.34 8.00
CA GLY A 110 31.39 3.80 8.05
C GLY A 110 31.31 2.29 8.35
N ARG A 111 32.40 1.61 8.74
CA ARG A 111 32.35 0.17 9.02
C ARG A 111 31.72 -0.06 10.39
N LEU A 112 30.68 -0.91 10.41
CA LEU A 112 30.07 -1.36 11.65
C LEU A 112 31.09 -2.08 12.54
N THR A 113 31.21 -1.62 13.78
CA THR A 113 31.86 -2.30 14.91
C THR A 113 31.10 -3.57 15.28
N THR A 114 31.66 -4.41 16.15
CA THR A 114 30.99 -5.65 16.60
C THR A 114 29.63 -5.37 17.24
N ASN A 115 29.53 -4.35 18.10
CA ASN A 115 28.28 -3.99 18.78
C ASN A 115 27.24 -3.45 17.79
N GLU A 116 27.66 -2.63 16.83
CA GLU A 116 26.77 -2.10 15.79
C GLU A 116 26.29 -3.21 14.84
N LYS A 117 27.15 -4.19 14.51
CA LYS A 117 26.75 -5.37 13.75
C LYS A 117 25.70 -6.19 14.49
N GLN A 118 25.86 -6.39 15.80
CA GLN A 118 24.87 -7.10 16.61
C GLN A 118 23.53 -6.34 16.62
N HIS A 119 23.57 -5.02 16.77
CA HIS A 119 22.36 -4.18 16.70
C HIS A 119 21.66 -4.29 15.33
N VAL A 120 22.43 -4.26 14.24
CA VAL A 120 21.88 -4.53 12.89
C VAL A 120 21.31 -5.93 12.80
N ALA A 121 21.95 -6.94 13.38
CA ALA A 121 21.48 -8.32 13.38
C ALA A 121 20.14 -8.47 14.12
N ASP A 122 20.00 -7.86 15.29
CA ASP A 122 18.78 -7.93 16.09
C ASP A 122 17.60 -7.25 15.37
N LEU A 123 17.85 -6.09 14.75
CA LEU A 123 16.82 -5.40 13.97
C LEU A 123 16.51 -6.09 12.65
N ALA A 124 17.52 -6.68 11.98
CA ALA A 124 17.33 -7.47 10.78
C ALA A 124 16.50 -8.74 11.04
N LYS A 125 16.77 -9.45 12.14
CA LYS A 125 15.98 -10.62 12.61
C LYS A 125 14.53 -10.26 12.91
N ARG A 126 14.26 -9.01 13.27
CA ARG A 126 12.90 -8.46 13.48
C ARG A 126 12.31 -7.84 12.20
N HIS A 127 12.92 -8.11 11.04
CA HIS A 127 12.52 -7.62 9.72
C HIS A 127 12.38 -6.09 9.62
N VAL A 128 13.11 -5.33 10.43
CA VAL A 128 13.07 -3.85 10.38
C VAL A 128 13.59 -3.36 9.02
N ALA A 129 12.95 -2.31 8.50
CA ALA A 129 13.33 -1.70 7.24
C ALA A 129 14.75 -1.11 7.33
N PRO A 130 15.63 -1.29 6.33
CA PRO A 130 17.02 -0.83 6.37
C PRO A 130 17.18 0.66 6.71
N ARG A 131 16.23 1.51 6.31
CA ARG A 131 16.20 2.94 6.69
C ARG A 131 16.04 3.14 8.20
N ASN A 132 15.17 2.37 8.86
CA ASN A 132 14.92 2.46 10.29
C ASN A 132 16.07 1.82 11.08
N ILE A 133 16.72 0.79 10.52
CA ILE A 133 17.96 0.25 11.07
C ILE A 133 19.06 1.32 11.06
N LEU A 134 19.19 2.07 9.96
CA LEU A 134 20.16 3.15 9.87
C LEU A 134 19.86 4.29 10.87
N LEU A 135 18.61 4.73 10.97
CA LEU A 135 18.21 5.74 11.97
C LEU A 135 18.52 5.27 13.40
N SER A 136 18.15 4.02 13.73
CA SER A 136 18.45 3.45 15.03
C SER A 136 19.95 3.29 15.31
N LEU A 137 20.78 3.06 14.28
CA LEU A 137 22.23 3.08 14.42
C LEU A 137 22.75 4.48 14.72
N GLN A 138 22.22 5.51 14.04
CA GLN A 138 22.61 6.91 14.26
C GLN A 138 22.21 7.40 15.65
N ASP A 139 21.02 7.03 16.13
CA ASP A 139 20.55 7.40 17.47
C ASP A 139 21.36 6.72 18.58
N LYS A 140 21.66 5.42 18.41
CA LYS A 140 22.33 4.61 19.43
C LYS A 140 23.85 4.75 19.43
N PHE A 141 24.42 5.11 18.28
CA PHE A 141 25.85 5.26 18.08
C PHE A 141 26.12 6.60 17.36
N PRO A 142 26.18 7.74 18.09
CA PRO A 142 26.25 9.08 17.49
C PRO A 142 27.48 9.32 16.58
N GLU A 143 28.58 8.62 16.84
CA GLU A 143 29.81 8.65 16.02
C GLU A 143 29.71 7.80 14.75
N ASN A 144 28.59 7.09 14.54
CA ASN A 144 28.41 6.19 13.42
C ASN A 144 28.12 6.94 12.12
N VAL A 145 29.02 6.80 11.14
CA VAL A 145 28.87 7.36 9.78
C VAL A 145 28.50 6.30 8.74
N THR A 146 27.83 5.23 9.16
CA THR A 146 27.45 4.11 8.28
C THR A 146 26.49 4.59 7.20
N ARG A 147 26.67 4.11 5.97
CA ARG A 147 25.71 4.36 4.89
C ARG A 147 24.66 3.25 4.83
N ILE A 148 23.46 3.58 4.33
CA ILE A 148 22.39 2.60 4.12
C ILE A 148 22.86 1.39 3.28
N THR A 149 23.79 1.58 2.35
CA THR A 149 24.39 0.50 1.54
C THR A 149 25.12 -0.55 2.37
N GLN A 150 25.73 -0.16 3.49
CA GLN A 150 26.41 -1.09 4.40
C GLN A 150 25.43 -1.83 5.30
N VAL A 151 24.32 -1.18 5.67
CA VAL A 151 23.18 -1.83 6.33
C VAL A 151 22.61 -2.92 5.42
N TYR A 152 22.33 -2.61 4.14
CA TYR A 152 21.91 -3.61 3.15
C TYR A 152 22.89 -4.77 3.03
N LYS A 153 24.21 -4.47 2.98
CA LYS A 153 25.24 -5.51 2.89
C LYS A 153 25.27 -6.41 4.12
N HIS A 154 25.23 -5.86 5.33
CA HIS A 154 25.24 -6.66 6.55
C HIS A 154 23.94 -7.44 6.72
N LYS A 155 22.79 -6.82 6.48
CA LYS A 155 21.49 -7.49 6.47
C LYS A 155 21.51 -8.69 5.52
N SER A 156 22.06 -8.53 4.31
CA SER A 156 22.19 -9.64 3.36
C SER A 156 23.14 -10.75 3.83
N VAL A 157 24.19 -10.44 4.62
CA VAL A 157 25.05 -11.47 5.23
C VAL A 157 24.28 -12.24 6.29
N ILE A 158 23.57 -11.55 7.18
CA ILE A 158 22.74 -12.15 8.23
C ILE A 158 21.63 -13.03 7.62
N GLU A 159 20.94 -12.54 6.59
CA GLU A 159 19.93 -13.32 5.85
C GLU A 159 20.52 -14.61 5.26
N LYS A 160 21.75 -14.56 4.73
CA LYS A 160 22.44 -15.76 4.22
C LYS A 160 22.81 -16.73 5.33
N GLU A 161 23.25 -16.24 6.48
CA GLU A 161 23.54 -17.08 7.65
C GLU A 161 22.28 -17.76 8.18
N ILE A 162 21.16 -17.03 8.29
CA ILE A 162 19.85 -17.57 8.70
C ILE A 162 19.34 -18.62 7.71
N ARG A 163 19.43 -18.32 6.41
CA ARG A 163 19.04 -19.25 5.35
C ARG A 163 19.87 -20.52 5.37
N GLY A 164 21.18 -20.40 5.63
CA GLY A 164 22.11 -21.52 5.64
C GLY A 164 22.21 -22.20 4.27
N PRO A 165 22.32 -23.55 4.20
CA PRO A 165 22.45 -24.29 2.94
C PRO A 165 21.14 -24.41 2.15
N ARG A 166 20.01 -23.90 2.67
CA ARG A 166 18.68 -24.11 2.09
C ARG A 166 18.52 -23.40 0.74
N SER A 167 17.79 -24.04 -0.17
CA SER A 167 17.26 -23.41 -1.37
C SER A 167 16.29 -22.28 -1.01
N GLU A 168 15.89 -21.47 -1.99
CA GLU A 168 14.94 -20.38 -1.75
C GLU A 168 13.58 -20.92 -1.28
N ILE A 169 13.08 -21.95 -1.96
CA ILE A 169 11.80 -22.59 -1.64
C ILE A 169 11.86 -23.34 -0.31
N GLN A 170 12.96 -24.07 -0.05
CA GLN A 170 13.16 -24.71 1.25
C GLN A 170 13.17 -23.70 2.40
N HIS A 171 13.78 -22.54 2.21
CA HIS A 171 13.78 -21.48 3.21
C HIS A 171 12.40 -20.86 3.39
N LEU A 172 11.68 -20.60 2.29
CA LEU A 172 10.30 -20.10 2.33
C LEU A 172 9.38 -21.05 3.11
N PHE A 173 9.39 -22.35 2.80
CA PHE A 173 8.57 -23.33 3.51
C PHE A 173 8.93 -23.44 4.99
N LYS A 174 10.23 -23.39 5.32
CA LYS A 174 10.65 -23.33 6.73
C LYS A 174 10.04 -22.13 7.46
N LEU A 175 10.02 -20.95 6.82
CA LEU A 175 9.46 -19.73 7.42
C LEU A 175 7.93 -19.81 7.57
N ILE A 176 7.25 -20.39 6.58
CA ILE A 176 5.80 -20.64 6.62
C ILE A 176 5.45 -21.60 7.77
N GLU A 177 6.18 -22.70 7.91
CA GLU A 177 6.03 -23.67 8.99
C GLU A 177 6.32 -23.07 10.37
N ASP A 178 7.43 -22.35 10.51
CA ASP A 178 7.82 -21.71 11.77
C ASP A 178 6.82 -20.66 12.24
N ALA A 179 6.11 -20.04 11.30
CA ALA A 179 5.04 -19.10 11.59
C ALA A 179 3.66 -19.78 11.75
N GLY A 180 3.57 -21.11 11.63
CA GLY A 180 2.36 -21.88 11.83
C GLY A 180 1.31 -21.73 10.73
N TYR A 181 1.72 -21.30 9.53
CA TYR A 181 0.82 -21.17 8.39
C TYR A 181 0.41 -22.55 7.85
N VAL A 182 -0.84 -22.64 7.40
CA VAL A 182 -1.28 -23.76 6.55
C VAL A 182 -0.88 -23.43 5.12
N TYR A 183 -0.33 -24.39 4.39
CA TYR A 183 0.11 -24.17 3.02
C TYR A 183 0.08 -25.42 2.16
N TRP A 184 0.00 -25.19 0.85
CA TRP A 184 0.06 -26.21 -0.18
C TRP A 184 0.98 -25.74 -1.29
N SER A 185 1.58 -26.69 -2.00
CA SER A 185 2.31 -26.39 -3.23
C SER A 185 2.14 -27.52 -4.24
N ARG A 186 2.29 -27.20 -5.52
CA ARG A 186 2.43 -28.21 -6.58
C ARG A 186 3.53 -27.81 -7.57
N LYS A 187 4.11 -28.82 -8.21
CA LYS A 187 5.18 -28.66 -9.20
C LYS A 187 4.64 -28.72 -10.61
N LYS A 188 5.45 -28.25 -11.55
CA LYS A 188 5.19 -28.41 -12.97
C LYS A 188 5.47 -29.86 -13.39
N ASP A 189 4.67 -30.38 -14.31
CA ASP A 189 4.86 -31.73 -14.84
C ASP A 189 6.30 -31.89 -15.37
N ASP A 190 6.91 -33.03 -15.03
CA ASP A 190 8.29 -33.38 -15.40
C ASP A 190 9.36 -32.34 -15.01
N SER A 191 9.11 -31.55 -13.98
CA SER A 191 10.03 -30.52 -13.48
C SER A 191 10.02 -30.42 -11.96
N GLU A 192 11.12 -29.95 -11.39
CA GLU A 192 11.21 -29.56 -9.98
C GLU A 192 10.86 -28.08 -9.77
N VAL A 193 10.37 -27.38 -10.79
CA VAL A 193 9.94 -25.99 -10.66
C VAL A 193 8.57 -25.92 -9.98
N VAL A 194 8.46 -25.07 -8.96
CA VAL A 194 7.18 -24.79 -8.31
C VAL A 194 6.22 -24.08 -9.27
N ARG A 195 5.01 -24.62 -9.39
CA ARG A 195 3.96 -24.11 -10.28
C ARG A 195 3.01 -23.20 -9.52
N GLU A 196 2.54 -23.66 -8.36
CA GLU A 196 1.71 -22.88 -7.44
C GLU A 196 2.11 -23.12 -5.99
N ILE A 197 1.94 -22.09 -5.18
CA ILE A 197 2.02 -22.15 -3.73
C ILE A 197 0.84 -21.36 -3.19
N PHE A 198 0.04 -21.94 -2.30
CA PHE A 198 -1.02 -21.25 -1.57
C PHE A 198 -0.74 -21.36 -0.07
N TRP A 199 -0.93 -20.28 0.68
CA TRP A 199 -0.77 -20.29 2.13
C TRP A 199 -1.74 -19.34 2.84
N ALA A 200 -2.13 -19.71 4.06
CA ALA A 200 -3.05 -18.96 4.90
C ALA A 200 -2.55 -18.94 6.35
N HIS A 201 -2.63 -17.77 6.99
CA HIS A 201 -2.24 -17.62 8.40
C HIS A 201 -3.34 -18.24 9.29
N PRO A 202 -3.00 -18.94 10.39
CA PRO A 202 -3.99 -19.63 11.23
C PRO A 202 -5.08 -18.70 11.77
N ASP A 203 -4.73 -17.50 12.24
CA ASP A 203 -5.73 -16.52 12.68
C ASP A 203 -6.57 -15.94 11.53
N SER A 204 -6.06 -15.93 10.29
CA SER A 204 -6.84 -15.57 9.10
C SER A 204 -7.86 -16.66 8.77
N VAL A 205 -7.49 -17.94 8.96
CA VAL A 205 -8.41 -19.07 8.82
C VAL A 205 -9.53 -19.00 9.86
N LYS A 206 -9.23 -18.62 11.11
CA LYS A 206 -10.27 -18.35 12.12
C LYS A 206 -11.22 -17.25 11.66
N LEU A 207 -10.68 -16.13 11.18
CA LEU A 207 -11.49 -15.02 10.66
C LEU A 207 -12.34 -15.43 9.45
N LEU A 208 -11.81 -16.27 8.55
CA LEU A 208 -12.58 -16.82 7.42
C LEU A 208 -13.82 -17.58 7.91
N ASN A 209 -13.67 -18.42 8.93
CA ASN A 209 -14.76 -19.22 9.48
C ASN A 209 -15.74 -18.39 10.33
N ILE A 210 -15.32 -17.25 10.88
CA ILE A 210 -16.20 -16.30 11.59
C ILE A 210 -16.96 -15.39 10.61
N PHE A 211 -16.29 -14.98 9.51
CA PHE A 211 -16.81 -14.04 8.52
C PHE A 211 -16.79 -14.63 7.09
N PRO A 212 -17.50 -15.75 6.83
CA PRO A 212 -17.43 -16.42 5.54
C PRO A 212 -18.21 -15.70 4.43
N ILE A 213 -19.08 -14.72 4.77
CA ILE A 213 -20.13 -14.22 3.86
C ILE A 213 -19.57 -13.64 2.57
N VAL A 214 -18.57 -12.74 2.65
CA VAL A 214 -18.06 -12.01 1.49
C VAL A 214 -16.56 -12.20 1.38
N LEU A 215 -16.12 -12.74 0.23
CA LEU A 215 -14.73 -12.76 -0.17
C LEU A 215 -14.51 -11.86 -1.38
N VAL A 216 -13.41 -11.13 -1.37
CA VAL A 216 -12.97 -10.29 -2.50
C VAL A 216 -11.63 -10.82 -2.96
N MET A 217 -11.49 -11.05 -4.27
CA MET A 217 -10.32 -11.73 -4.83
C MET A 217 -9.80 -10.97 -6.05
N ASP A 218 -8.49 -10.80 -6.11
CA ASP A 218 -7.81 -10.23 -7.26
C ASP A 218 -6.35 -10.69 -7.32
N SER A 219 -5.78 -10.67 -8.52
CA SER A 219 -4.36 -10.94 -8.73
C SER A 219 -3.59 -9.65 -8.95
N THR A 220 -2.45 -9.51 -8.28
CA THR A 220 -1.51 -8.42 -8.52
C THR A 220 -0.21 -8.90 -9.17
N TYR A 221 0.34 -8.02 -10.01
CA TYR A 221 1.64 -8.17 -10.64
C TYR A 221 2.73 -7.35 -9.96
N LYS A 222 3.98 -7.57 -10.41
CA LYS A 222 5.17 -6.81 -9.98
C LYS A 222 5.42 -6.91 -8.47
N THR A 223 5.22 -8.09 -7.90
CA THR A 223 5.52 -8.37 -6.49
C THR A 223 6.88 -9.05 -6.35
N ASN A 224 7.23 -9.95 -7.27
CA ASN A 224 8.42 -10.80 -7.19
C ASN A 224 9.25 -10.78 -8.48
N LYS A 225 10.54 -11.15 -8.37
CA LYS A 225 11.51 -11.19 -9.48
C LYS A 225 11.15 -12.18 -10.60
N TYR A 226 10.32 -13.19 -10.30
CA TYR A 226 9.84 -14.21 -11.25
C TYR A 226 8.70 -13.72 -12.14
N ARG A 227 8.07 -12.59 -11.77
CA ARG A 227 6.88 -12.03 -12.42
C ARG A 227 5.73 -13.04 -12.48
N GLN A 228 5.60 -13.87 -11.44
CA GLN A 228 4.38 -14.63 -11.22
C GLN A 228 3.29 -13.70 -10.67
N PRO A 229 2.04 -13.83 -11.13
CA PRO A 229 0.88 -13.30 -10.43
C PRO A 229 0.89 -13.71 -8.95
N LEU A 230 0.61 -12.75 -8.09
CA LEU A 230 0.26 -13.00 -6.70
C LEU A 230 -1.25 -12.81 -6.57
N PHE A 231 -1.98 -13.89 -6.32
CA PHE A 231 -3.42 -13.86 -6.07
C PHE A 231 -3.67 -13.68 -4.58
N GLU A 232 -4.45 -12.67 -4.21
CA GLU A 232 -4.80 -12.36 -2.83
C GLU A 232 -6.31 -12.51 -2.63
N ILE A 233 -6.68 -13.22 -1.56
CA ILE A 233 -8.08 -13.39 -1.13
C ILE A 233 -8.24 -12.63 0.17
N VAL A 234 -9.22 -11.71 0.22
CA VAL A 234 -9.52 -10.93 1.43
C VAL A 234 -10.98 -11.05 1.83
N GLY A 235 -11.23 -10.96 3.13
CA GLY A 235 -12.56 -10.89 3.72
C GLY A 235 -12.79 -9.56 4.44
N MET A 236 -13.97 -9.41 5.04
CA MET A 236 -14.36 -8.23 5.82
C MET A 236 -14.92 -8.65 7.18
N THR A 237 -14.49 -7.98 8.25
CA THR A 237 -15.00 -8.23 9.60
C THR A 237 -16.33 -7.49 9.87
N SER A 238 -16.94 -7.75 11.03
CA SER A 238 -18.07 -6.96 11.56
C SER A 238 -17.75 -5.47 11.73
N THR A 239 -16.49 -5.09 11.88
CA THR A 239 -16.06 -3.70 12.04
C THR A 239 -15.60 -3.08 10.72
N GLU A 240 -15.91 -3.72 9.59
CA GLU A 240 -15.58 -3.30 8.22
C GLU A 240 -14.09 -3.24 7.91
N LEU A 241 -13.23 -3.79 8.78
CA LEU A 241 -11.82 -3.95 8.47
C LEU A 241 -11.62 -5.12 7.51
N THR A 242 -10.75 -4.92 6.54
CA THR A 242 -10.31 -5.98 5.63
C THR A 242 -9.33 -6.90 6.34
N PHE A 243 -9.44 -8.21 6.14
CA PHE A 243 -8.43 -9.19 6.55
C PHE A 243 -8.00 -10.05 5.36
N ALA A 244 -6.70 -10.36 5.27
CA ALA A 244 -6.22 -11.31 4.28
C ALA A 244 -6.57 -12.73 4.72
N VAL A 245 -7.21 -13.50 3.85
CA VAL A 245 -7.53 -14.92 4.06
C VAL A 245 -6.32 -15.77 3.71
N GLY A 246 -5.78 -15.56 2.51
CA GLY A 246 -4.65 -16.32 2.00
C GLY A 246 -4.08 -15.69 0.73
N PHE A 247 -2.91 -16.19 0.35
CA PHE A 247 -2.16 -15.71 -0.81
C PHE A 247 -1.74 -16.90 -1.66
N ALA A 248 -1.71 -16.72 -2.98
CA ALA A 248 -1.15 -17.71 -3.89
C ALA A 248 -0.16 -17.11 -4.90
N TYR A 249 0.96 -17.78 -5.09
CA TYR A 249 1.74 -17.62 -6.33
C TYR A 249 1.20 -18.57 -7.38
N MET A 250 0.98 -18.05 -8.59
CA MET A 250 0.51 -18.84 -9.71
C MET A 250 1.44 -18.71 -10.92
N GLU A 251 1.61 -19.76 -11.70
CA GLU A 251 2.35 -19.71 -12.99
C GLU A 251 1.62 -18.82 -14.00
N SER A 252 0.30 -18.93 -14.04
CA SER A 252 -0.61 -18.21 -14.96
C SER A 252 -1.99 -18.00 -14.33
N GLU A 253 -2.79 -17.12 -14.94
CA GLU A 253 -4.19 -16.85 -14.57
C GLU A 253 -5.12 -17.64 -15.51
N GLN A 254 -5.00 -18.97 -15.50
CA GLN A 254 -5.92 -19.85 -16.21
C GLN A 254 -6.87 -20.52 -15.23
N THR A 255 -7.99 -21.04 -15.73
CA THR A 255 -9.04 -21.66 -14.94
C THR A 255 -8.50 -22.75 -14.03
N GLU A 256 -7.60 -23.61 -14.54
CA GLU A 256 -6.99 -24.69 -13.75
C GLU A 256 -6.12 -24.17 -12.59
N ASN A 257 -5.43 -23.04 -12.77
CA ASN A 257 -4.63 -22.44 -11.71
C ASN A 257 -5.54 -21.91 -10.59
N PHE A 258 -6.60 -21.19 -10.97
CA PHE A 258 -7.59 -20.68 -10.03
C PHE A 258 -8.36 -21.81 -9.34
N CYS A 259 -8.80 -22.85 -10.06
CA CYS A 259 -9.46 -24.02 -9.46
C CYS A 259 -8.61 -24.62 -8.36
N TRP A 260 -7.31 -24.85 -8.63
CA TRP A 260 -6.41 -25.40 -7.62
C TRP A 260 -6.32 -24.53 -6.37
N VAL A 261 -6.19 -23.21 -6.51
CA VAL A 261 -6.15 -22.30 -5.35
C VAL A 261 -7.48 -22.28 -4.60
N LEU A 262 -8.60 -22.23 -5.33
CA LEU A 262 -9.94 -22.19 -4.73
C LEU A 262 -10.29 -23.51 -4.03
N GLU A 263 -9.81 -24.65 -4.53
CA GLU A 263 -9.93 -25.95 -3.85
C GLU A 263 -9.19 -25.92 -2.50
N LYS A 264 -7.98 -25.34 -2.46
CA LYS A 264 -7.25 -25.19 -1.19
C LYS A 264 -7.88 -24.17 -0.25
N LEU A 265 -8.50 -23.12 -0.79
CA LEU A 265 -9.34 -22.23 0.01
C LEU A 265 -10.54 -22.99 0.61
N LYS A 266 -11.16 -23.90 -0.16
CA LYS A 266 -12.30 -24.71 0.31
C LYS A 266 -11.93 -25.63 1.47
N GLU A 267 -10.70 -26.16 1.47
CA GLU A 267 -10.14 -26.96 2.58
C GLU A 267 -9.95 -26.16 3.89
N LEU A 268 -10.04 -24.83 3.86
CA LEU A 268 -9.90 -23.98 5.06
C LEU A 268 -11.20 -23.78 5.86
N PHE A 269 -12.35 -24.20 5.32
CA PHE A 269 -13.62 -24.14 6.05
C PHE A 269 -13.77 -25.33 6.99
N VAL A 270 -14.13 -25.06 8.25
CA VAL A 270 -14.28 -26.09 9.29
C VAL A 270 -15.48 -26.99 9.00
N LYS A 271 -16.60 -26.42 8.55
CA LYS A 271 -17.78 -27.21 8.15
C LYS A 271 -17.74 -27.45 6.65
N LYS A 272 -17.92 -28.70 6.21
CA LYS A 272 -17.87 -29.10 4.79
C LYS A 272 -18.89 -28.42 3.89
N ASP A 273 -20.03 -28.05 4.46
CA ASP A 273 -21.13 -27.36 3.78
C ASP A 273 -20.98 -25.82 3.81
N MET A 274 -19.99 -25.30 4.55
CA MET A 274 -19.73 -23.86 4.61
C MET A 274 -19.00 -23.40 3.34
N CYS A 275 -19.55 -22.37 2.72
CA CYS A 275 -18.95 -21.68 1.58
C CYS A 275 -19.24 -20.19 1.66
N PRO A 276 -18.47 -19.33 0.96
CA PRO A 276 -18.79 -17.93 0.90
C PRO A 276 -20.14 -17.70 0.22
N GLN A 277 -20.95 -16.78 0.73
CA GLN A 277 -22.23 -16.45 0.10
C GLN A 277 -22.00 -15.60 -1.16
N VAL A 278 -21.01 -14.71 -1.09
CA VAL A 278 -20.66 -13.76 -2.13
C VAL A 278 -19.16 -13.80 -2.39
N ILE A 279 -18.79 -13.91 -3.67
CA ILE A 279 -17.41 -13.75 -4.13
C ILE A 279 -17.37 -12.59 -5.12
N LEU A 280 -16.66 -11.51 -4.76
CA LEU A 280 -16.52 -10.32 -5.59
C LEU A 280 -15.17 -10.29 -6.29
N THR A 281 -15.21 -10.19 -7.62
CA THR A 281 -14.01 -10.19 -8.47
C THR A 281 -14.11 -9.11 -9.55
N ASP A 282 -13.03 -8.92 -10.29
CA ASP A 282 -13.10 -8.27 -11.61
C ASP A 282 -13.68 -9.24 -12.64
N ARG A 283 -13.88 -8.77 -13.88
CA ARG A 283 -14.26 -9.63 -15.01
C ARG A 283 -13.05 -10.40 -15.52
N ASP A 284 -12.63 -11.39 -14.75
CA ASP A 284 -11.66 -12.41 -15.15
C ASP A 284 -12.40 -13.71 -15.45
N LEU A 285 -12.53 -14.03 -16.74
CA LEU A 285 -13.32 -15.19 -17.18
C LEU A 285 -12.78 -16.51 -16.62
N ALA A 286 -11.47 -16.63 -16.43
CA ALA A 286 -10.85 -17.84 -15.89
C ALA A 286 -11.17 -18.00 -14.40
N LEU A 287 -11.07 -16.92 -13.63
CA LEU A 287 -11.45 -16.92 -12.21
C LEU A 287 -12.96 -17.13 -12.03
N MET A 288 -13.80 -16.49 -12.85
CA MET A 288 -15.25 -16.67 -12.81
C MET A 288 -15.64 -18.13 -13.06
N LYS A 289 -15.04 -18.76 -14.08
CA LYS A 289 -15.25 -20.19 -14.39
C LYS A 289 -14.76 -21.09 -13.25
N ALA A 290 -13.63 -20.77 -12.63
CA ALA A 290 -13.13 -21.52 -11.48
C ALA A 290 -14.05 -21.40 -10.26
N ILE A 291 -14.62 -20.22 -10.01
CA ILE A 291 -15.61 -20.00 -8.94
C ILE A 291 -16.86 -20.86 -9.19
N GLU A 292 -17.37 -20.88 -10.42
CA GLU A 292 -18.54 -21.70 -10.78
C GLU A 292 -18.29 -23.21 -10.57
N VAL A 293 -17.05 -23.67 -10.78
CA VAL A 293 -16.67 -25.07 -10.55
C VAL A 293 -16.52 -25.40 -9.07
N VAL A 294 -15.79 -24.58 -8.31
CA VAL A 294 -15.40 -24.92 -6.92
C VAL A 294 -16.46 -24.51 -5.89
N PHE A 295 -17.12 -23.38 -6.14
CA PHE A 295 -18.13 -22.74 -5.28
C PHE A 295 -19.44 -22.48 -6.04
N PRO A 296 -20.12 -23.52 -6.55
CA PRO A 296 -21.31 -23.37 -7.41
C PRO A 296 -22.49 -22.66 -6.73
N ASN A 297 -22.55 -22.69 -5.39
CA ASN A 297 -23.61 -22.06 -4.61
C ASN A 297 -23.30 -20.60 -4.23
N SER A 298 -22.09 -20.11 -4.51
CA SER A 298 -21.69 -18.74 -4.21
C SER A 298 -22.14 -17.79 -5.31
N ILE A 299 -22.66 -16.62 -4.92
CA ILE A 299 -23.00 -15.56 -5.86
C ILE A 299 -21.72 -14.83 -6.25
N ASN A 300 -21.31 -14.95 -7.51
CA ASN A 300 -20.19 -14.17 -8.02
C ASN A 300 -20.65 -12.78 -8.48
N LEU A 301 -20.19 -11.73 -7.79
CA LEU A 301 -20.41 -10.34 -8.14
C LEU A 301 -19.20 -9.78 -8.90
N LEU A 302 -19.44 -8.77 -9.73
CA LEU A 302 -18.40 -8.08 -10.50
C LEU A 302 -18.17 -6.66 -9.98
N CYS A 303 -16.89 -6.25 -9.96
CA CYS A 303 -16.48 -4.93 -9.50
C CYS A 303 -17.07 -3.81 -10.38
N ARG A 304 -17.97 -3.00 -9.79
CA ARG A 304 -18.57 -1.84 -10.47
C ARG A 304 -17.54 -0.83 -10.95
N PHE A 305 -16.47 -0.61 -10.17
CA PHE A 305 -15.44 0.36 -10.53
C PHE A 305 -14.74 0.00 -11.84
N HIS A 306 -14.30 -1.26 -11.99
CA HIS A 306 -13.67 -1.73 -13.23
C HIS A 306 -14.62 -1.73 -14.41
N ILE A 307 -15.89 -2.13 -14.21
CA ILE A 307 -16.91 -2.06 -15.26
C ILE A 307 -17.09 -0.62 -15.73
N ASN A 308 -17.32 0.31 -14.81
CA ASN A 308 -17.54 1.72 -15.12
C ASN A 308 -16.34 2.33 -15.84
N LYS A 309 -15.12 1.97 -15.43
CA LYS A 309 -13.90 2.39 -16.11
C LYS A 309 -13.81 1.87 -17.54
N ASN A 310 -14.17 0.61 -17.78
CA ASN A 310 -14.12 0.00 -19.10
C ASN A 310 -15.21 0.56 -20.02
N VAL A 311 -16.42 0.76 -19.51
CA VAL A 311 -17.52 1.40 -20.25
C VAL A 311 -17.15 2.84 -20.58
N GLY A 312 -16.68 3.63 -19.61
CA GLY A 312 -16.25 5.02 -19.85
C GLY A 312 -15.08 5.11 -20.84
N ALA A 313 -14.10 4.20 -20.78
CA ALA A 313 -13.02 4.13 -21.76
C ALA A 313 -13.51 3.82 -23.18
N LYS A 314 -14.56 3.00 -23.31
CA LYS A 314 -15.20 2.73 -24.60
C LYS A 314 -16.09 3.86 -25.07
N CYS A 315 -16.82 4.52 -24.17
CA CYS A 315 -17.56 5.74 -24.47
C CYS A 315 -16.65 6.79 -25.12
N LYS A 316 -15.50 7.07 -24.50
CA LYS A 316 -14.47 8.00 -25.02
C LYS A 316 -13.90 7.64 -26.41
N GLN A 317 -13.97 6.38 -26.82
CA GLN A 317 -13.47 5.94 -28.14
C GLN A 317 -14.51 6.11 -29.26
N HIS A 318 -15.80 6.12 -28.92
CA HIS A 318 -16.89 6.01 -29.88
C HIS A 318 -17.83 7.22 -29.89
N VAL A 319 -17.93 7.93 -28.77
CA VAL A 319 -18.87 9.05 -28.55
C VAL A 319 -18.13 10.38 -28.58
N VAL A 320 -18.73 11.40 -29.18
CA VAL A 320 -18.21 12.78 -29.18
C VAL A 320 -18.20 13.40 -27.77
N ASN A 321 -17.22 14.28 -27.51
CA ASN A 321 -16.94 14.78 -26.14
C ASN A 321 -18.14 15.41 -25.43
N ASP A 322 -19.01 16.14 -26.13
CA ASP A 322 -20.12 16.87 -25.52
C ASP A 322 -21.23 15.94 -25.01
N LEU A 323 -21.38 14.75 -25.59
CA LEU A 323 -22.40 13.76 -25.19
C LEU A 323 -21.88 12.70 -24.21
N GLN A 324 -20.56 12.55 -24.08
CA GLN A 324 -19.94 11.56 -23.18
C GLN A 324 -20.44 11.71 -21.74
N LYS A 325 -20.53 12.94 -21.21
CA LYS A 325 -21.01 13.18 -19.84
C LYS A 325 -22.45 12.71 -19.64
N THR A 326 -23.33 12.97 -20.60
CA THR A 326 -24.73 12.55 -20.55
C THR A 326 -24.83 11.03 -20.57
N ILE A 327 -24.07 10.38 -21.45
CA ILE A 327 -24.04 8.91 -21.55
C ILE A 327 -23.44 8.27 -20.29
N ASP A 328 -22.38 8.86 -19.72
CA ASP A 328 -21.78 8.39 -18.48
C ASP A 328 -22.78 8.48 -17.30
N THR A 329 -23.56 9.57 -17.23
CA THR A 329 -24.65 9.71 -16.25
C THR A 329 -25.73 8.65 -16.44
N LEU A 330 -26.25 8.48 -17.67
CA LEU A 330 -27.28 7.48 -17.97
C LEU A 330 -26.79 6.05 -17.70
N TRP A 331 -25.52 5.76 -18.01
CA TRP A 331 -24.89 4.49 -17.65
C TRP A 331 -24.89 4.27 -16.13
N MET A 332 -24.54 5.29 -15.34
CA MET A 332 -24.59 5.19 -13.89
C MET A 332 -26.01 4.96 -13.40
N GLU A 333 -27.01 5.66 -13.95
CA GLU A 333 -28.41 5.41 -13.61
C GLU A 333 -28.84 3.96 -13.89
N VAL A 334 -28.38 3.37 -15.01
CA VAL A 334 -28.59 1.93 -15.31
C VAL A 334 -27.93 1.04 -14.24
N VAL A 335 -26.69 1.32 -13.85
CA VAL A 335 -25.95 0.52 -12.85
C VAL A 335 -26.60 0.59 -11.46
N TRP A 336 -27.10 1.76 -11.07
CA TRP A 336 -27.63 2.04 -9.74
C TRP A 336 -29.15 1.90 -9.62
N ALA A 337 -29.84 1.57 -10.72
CA ALA A 337 -31.26 1.28 -10.72
C ALA A 337 -31.64 0.34 -9.57
N SER A 338 -32.67 0.72 -8.82
CA SER A 338 -33.04 0.07 -7.55
C SER A 338 -33.84 -1.22 -7.75
N ASP A 339 -34.60 -1.30 -8.86
CA ASP A 339 -35.39 -2.46 -9.26
C ASP A 339 -35.39 -2.65 -10.79
N GLU A 340 -36.03 -3.73 -11.25
CA GLU A 340 -36.05 -4.14 -12.65
C GLU A 340 -36.86 -3.19 -13.54
N VAL A 341 -37.86 -2.49 -12.98
CA VAL A 341 -38.69 -1.52 -13.69
C VAL A 341 -37.88 -0.26 -13.96
N GLU A 342 -37.24 0.28 -12.92
CA GLU A 342 -36.34 1.42 -13.06
C GLU A 342 -35.18 1.06 -14.01
N TYR A 343 -34.59 -0.12 -13.88
CA TYR A 343 -33.53 -0.57 -14.80
C TYR A 343 -33.97 -0.52 -16.26
N GLY A 344 -35.17 -1.03 -16.59
CA GLY A 344 -35.70 -1.01 -17.94
C GLY A 344 -35.88 0.42 -18.47
N GLN A 345 -36.37 1.34 -17.62
CA GLN A 345 -36.53 2.75 -17.98
C GLN A 345 -35.19 3.45 -18.23
N ARG A 346 -34.21 3.28 -17.33
CA ARG A 346 -32.87 3.87 -17.48
C ARG A 346 -32.13 3.30 -18.69
N LEU A 347 -32.27 2.00 -18.94
CA LEU A 347 -31.66 1.36 -20.10
C LEU A 347 -32.26 1.92 -21.39
N HIS A 348 -33.57 2.10 -21.45
CA HIS A 348 -34.22 2.71 -22.61
C HIS A 348 -33.72 4.13 -22.88
N GLN A 349 -33.56 4.94 -21.84
CA GLN A 349 -33.00 6.29 -21.96
C GLN A 349 -31.55 6.27 -22.47
N LEU A 350 -30.73 5.35 -21.96
CA LEU A 350 -29.36 5.15 -22.44
C LEU A 350 -29.34 4.73 -23.92
N GLU A 351 -30.23 3.83 -24.33
CA GLU A 351 -30.36 3.39 -25.73
C GLU A 351 -30.76 4.54 -26.65
N GLN A 352 -31.73 5.35 -26.24
CA GLN A 352 -32.15 6.55 -27.00
C GLN A 352 -31.00 7.55 -27.16
N ALA A 353 -30.24 7.81 -26.09
CA ALA A 353 -29.07 8.68 -26.14
C ALA A 353 -27.92 8.12 -27.00
N CYS A 354 -27.90 6.80 -27.23
CA CYS A 354 -26.88 6.11 -28.01
C CYS A 354 -27.35 5.69 -29.41
N VAL A 355 -28.46 6.25 -29.94
CA VAL A 355 -29.03 5.84 -31.23
C VAL A 355 -28.02 5.95 -32.39
N ASP A 356 -27.23 7.02 -32.40
CA ASP A 356 -26.17 7.25 -33.39
C ASP A 356 -24.85 6.53 -33.06
N TYR A 357 -24.78 5.85 -31.91
CA TYR A 357 -23.60 5.20 -31.36
C TYR A 357 -23.81 3.70 -31.16
N SER A 358 -24.39 3.04 -32.16
CA SER A 358 -24.71 1.60 -32.16
C SER A 358 -23.52 0.72 -31.74
N GLY A 359 -22.30 1.05 -32.17
CA GLY A 359 -21.09 0.31 -31.77
C GLY A 359 -20.78 0.37 -30.26
N PHE A 360 -21.07 1.50 -29.60
CA PHE A 360 -20.88 1.63 -28.15
C PHE A 360 -21.97 0.90 -27.38
N ILE A 361 -23.25 1.11 -27.73
CA ILE A 361 -24.36 0.48 -27.00
C ILE A 361 -24.36 -1.05 -27.19
N ASN A 362 -24.01 -1.56 -28.38
CA ASN A 362 -23.84 -2.99 -28.60
C ASN A 362 -22.70 -3.55 -27.73
N TYR A 363 -21.57 -2.84 -27.64
CA TYR A 363 -20.51 -3.23 -26.70
C TYR A 363 -21.03 -3.30 -25.26
N VAL A 364 -21.78 -2.29 -24.79
CA VAL A 364 -22.34 -2.26 -23.43
C VAL A 364 -23.28 -3.45 -23.20
N LYS A 365 -24.21 -3.69 -24.13
CA LYS A 365 -25.20 -4.77 -24.03
C LYS A 365 -24.54 -6.15 -24.09
N ASP A 366 -23.75 -6.40 -25.12
CA ASP A 366 -23.19 -7.73 -25.40
C ASP A 366 -22.08 -8.11 -24.41
N THR A 367 -21.31 -7.13 -23.91
CA THR A 367 -20.19 -7.40 -23.01
C THR A 367 -20.59 -7.40 -21.54
N TRP A 368 -21.54 -6.53 -21.14
CA TRP A 368 -21.82 -6.28 -19.72
C TRP A 368 -23.26 -6.61 -19.34
N LEU A 369 -24.26 -6.04 -20.01
CA LEU A 369 -25.65 -6.15 -19.53
C LEU A 369 -26.27 -7.53 -19.79
N THR A 370 -26.14 -8.04 -21.01
CA THR A 370 -26.69 -9.35 -21.39
C THR A 370 -26.08 -10.48 -20.55
N PRO A 371 -24.74 -10.64 -20.48
CA PRO A 371 -24.15 -11.75 -19.74
C PRO A 371 -24.08 -11.52 -18.22
N HIS A 372 -24.02 -10.27 -17.74
CA HIS A 372 -23.57 -10.01 -16.37
C HIS A 372 -24.41 -9.01 -15.55
N ARG A 373 -25.54 -8.47 -16.04
CA ARG A 373 -26.33 -7.46 -15.26
C ARG A 373 -26.66 -7.91 -13.83
N HIS A 374 -26.97 -9.19 -13.64
CA HIS A 374 -27.29 -9.79 -12.34
C HIS A 374 -26.10 -9.80 -11.35
N ARG A 375 -24.87 -9.54 -11.82
CA ARG A 375 -23.63 -9.54 -11.03
C ARG A 375 -23.18 -8.15 -10.59
N PHE A 376 -23.78 -7.06 -11.09
CA PHE A 376 -23.36 -5.70 -10.71
C PHE A 376 -24.47 -4.64 -10.68
N VAL A 377 -25.61 -4.82 -11.34
CA VAL A 377 -26.68 -3.81 -11.35
C VAL A 377 -27.48 -3.88 -10.04
N GLY A 378 -27.81 -2.70 -9.47
CA GLY A 378 -28.49 -2.56 -8.17
C GLY A 378 -29.77 -3.40 -8.07
N ALA A 379 -30.58 -3.41 -9.13
CA ALA A 379 -31.84 -4.13 -9.21
C ALA A 379 -31.75 -5.62 -8.80
N TRP A 380 -30.62 -6.26 -9.08
CA TRP A 380 -30.35 -7.64 -8.70
C TRP A 380 -29.47 -7.73 -7.45
N ILE A 381 -28.35 -7.01 -7.41
CA ILE A 381 -27.36 -7.23 -6.35
C ILE A 381 -27.83 -6.70 -4.99
N ASN A 382 -28.73 -5.71 -4.95
CA ASN A 382 -29.28 -5.20 -3.69
C ASN A 382 -30.09 -6.26 -2.93
N ARG A 383 -30.44 -7.39 -3.56
CA ARG A 383 -31.13 -8.54 -2.95
C ARG A 383 -30.17 -9.57 -2.34
N VAL A 384 -28.86 -9.34 -2.43
CA VAL A 384 -27.78 -10.25 -2.02
C VAL A 384 -27.02 -9.66 -0.83
N LEU A 385 -26.69 -10.48 0.16
CA LEU A 385 -25.97 -10.08 1.38
C LEU A 385 -24.48 -9.80 1.12
N HIS A 386 -24.17 -8.81 0.30
CA HIS A 386 -22.80 -8.43 -0.07
C HIS A 386 -22.14 -7.44 0.93
N LEU A 387 -22.87 -7.04 1.98
CA LEU A 387 -22.40 -6.19 3.08
C LEU A 387 -21.75 -4.87 2.61
N GLY A 388 -22.27 -4.30 1.53
CA GLY A 388 -21.75 -3.09 0.90
C GLY A 388 -20.57 -3.26 -0.05
N ASN A 389 -20.04 -4.48 -0.21
CA ASN A 389 -18.94 -4.75 -1.14
C ASN A 389 -19.48 -4.85 -2.58
N THR A 390 -19.22 -3.81 -3.37
CA THR A 390 -19.56 -3.76 -4.81
C THR A 390 -18.36 -3.41 -5.69
N THR A 391 -17.19 -3.19 -5.08
CA THR A 391 -15.91 -2.92 -5.74
C THR A 391 -14.78 -3.75 -5.12
N THR A 392 -13.74 -4.05 -5.89
CA THR A 392 -12.52 -4.75 -5.46
C THR A 392 -11.54 -3.83 -4.69
N ASN A 393 -11.97 -2.63 -4.28
CA ASN A 393 -11.14 -1.63 -3.59
C ASN A 393 -10.41 -2.19 -2.36
N ARG A 394 -11.02 -3.15 -1.63
CA ARG A 394 -10.41 -3.76 -0.45
C ARG A 394 -9.12 -4.53 -0.79
N VAL A 395 -9.18 -5.37 -1.83
CA VAL A 395 -8.03 -6.15 -2.28
C VAL A 395 -7.03 -5.26 -3.03
N GLU A 396 -7.50 -4.27 -3.80
CA GLU A 396 -6.60 -3.30 -4.43
C GLU A 396 -5.84 -2.44 -3.41
N SER A 397 -6.48 -2.04 -2.32
CA SER A 397 -5.82 -1.30 -1.22
C SER A 397 -4.79 -2.17 -0.51
N ALA A 398 -5.08 -3.46 -0.33
CA ALA A 398 -4.14 -4.44 0.21
C ALA A 398 -2.91 -4.60 -0.72
N HIS A 399 -3.16 -4.77 -2.02
CA HIS A 399 -2.13 -4.81 -3.05
C HIS A 399 -1.23 -3.56 -3.04
N TRP A 400 -1.83 -2.37 -2.95
CA TRP A 400 -1.08 -1.11 -2.90
C TRP A 400 -0.17 -1.05 -1.67
N LYS A 401 -0.72 -1.37 -0.49
CA LYS A 401 0.02 -1.37 0.77
C LYS A 401 1.17 -2.38 0.74
N LEU A 402 0.93 -3.57 0.19
CA LEU A 402 1.97 -4.58 -0.02
C LEU A 402 3.08 -4.06 -0.94
N LYS A 403 2.74 -3.49 -2.10
CA LYS A 403 3.72 -2.93 -3.04
C LYS A 403 4.54 -1.80 -2.42
N GLN A 404 3.92 -0.95 -1.59
CA GLN A 404 4.63 0.10 -0.85
C GLN A 404 5.67 -0.49 0.12
N MET A 405 5.35 -1.59 0.79
CA MET A 405 6.27 -2.30 1.69
C MET A 405 7.40 -2.99 0.93
N LEU A 406 7.12 -3.59 -0.23
CA LEU A 406 8.12 -4.21 -1.09
C LEU A 406 9.08 -3.17 -1.70
N GLY A 407 8.56 -1.98 -2.04
CA GLY A 407 9.30 -0.88 -2.66
C GLY A 407 9.70 -1.11 -4.12
N ASN A 408 9.96 -2.35 -4.51
CA ASN A 408 10.23 -2.78 -5.88
C ASN A 408 9.90 -4.27 -6.08
N SER A 409 9.99 -4.74 -7.32
CA SER A 409 9.65 -6.12 -7.72
C SER A 409 10.86 -7.03 -7.93
N ILE A 410 12.03 -6.67 -7.41
CA ILE A 410 13.27 -7.48 -7.50
C ILE A 410 13.44 -8.42 -6.30
N GLY A 411 12.52 -8.36 -5.32
CA GLY A 411 12.46 -9.31 -4.22
C GLY A 411 12.20 -10.73 -4.71
N ASP A 412 12.77 -11.69 -4.00
CA ASP A 412 12.50 -13.10 -4.18
C ASP A 412 11.24 -13.51 -3.41
N MET A 413 10.81 -14.78 -3.48
CA MET A 413 9.55 -15.18 -2.83
C MET A 413 9.62 -15.04 -1.30
N VAL A 414 10.79 -15.26 -0.71
CA VAL A 414 11.04 -15.11 0.73
C VAL A 414 10.81 -13.66 1.17
N LYS A 415 11.44 -12.70 0.50
CA LYS A 415 11.26 -11.27 0.83
C LYS A 415 9.81 -10.81 0.69
N CYS A 416 9.12 -11.34 -0.31
CA CYS A 416 7.71 -11.04 -0.50
C CYS A 416 6.87 -11.59 0.65
N TRP A 417 7.10 -12.85 1.04
CA TRP A 417 6.42 -13.48 2.17
C TRP A 417 6.67 -12.74 3.48
N GLU A 418 7.90 -12.31 3.77
CA GLU A 418 8.20 -11.54 4.98
C GLU A 418 7.40 -10.23 5.02
N ALA A 419 7.28 -9.53 3.90
CA ALA A 419 6.48 -8.30 3.81
C ALA A 419 4.99 -8.59 4.06
N MET A 420 4.46 -9.68 3.49
CA MET A 420 3.07 -10.13 3.70
C MET A 420 2.82 -10.52 5.15
N ASN A 421 3.66 -11.36 5.75
CA ASN A 421 3.55 -11.79 7.15
C ASN A 421 3.57 -10.60 8.13
N ASN A 422 4.48 -9.63 7.91
CA ASN A 422 4.53 -8.43 8.74
C ASN A 422 3.28 -7.56 8.61
N ASN A 423 2.75 -7.40 7.38
CA ASN A 423 1.51 -6.66 7.16
C ASN A 423 0.32 -7.34 7.85
N LEU A 424 0.23 -8.66 7.71
CA LEU A 424 -0.85 -9.48 8.28
C LEU A 424 -0.85 -9.39 9.80
N ARG A 425 0.31 -9.46 10.47
CA ARG A 425 0.39 -9.28 11.93
C ARG A 425 -0.16 -7.94 12.40
N LEU A 426 0.14 -6.84 11.69
CA LEU A 426 -0.39 -5.51 11.99
C LEU A 426 -1.91 -5.46 11.74
N GLN A 427 -2.37 -6.06 10.65
CA GLN A 427 -3.79 -6.13 10.31
C GLN A 427 -4.59 -6.88 11.39
N LEU A 428 -4.12 -8.05 11.83
CA LEU A 428 -4.74 -8.82 12.91
C LEU A 428 -4.76 -8.06 14.23
N GLY A 429 -3.68 -7.36 14.57
CA GLY A 429 -3.64 -6.48 15.75
C GLY A 429 -4.71 -5.39 15.72
N ASN A 430 -4.88 -4.73 14.57
CA ASN A 430 -5.90 -3.70 14.38
C ASN A 430 -7.33 -4.27 14.46
N ILE A 431 -7.55 -5.48 13.95
CA ILE A 431 -8.84 -6.18 14.03
C ILE A 431 -9.20 -6.47 15.48
N ARG A 432 -8.27 -7.05 16.26
CA ARG A 432 -8.48 -7.30 17.70
C ARG A 432 -8.83 -6.01 18.43
N ALA A 433 -8.05 -4.96 18.22
CA ALA A 433 -8.32 -3.65 18.83
C ALA A 433 -9.69 -3.10 18.45
N SER A 434 -10.09 -3.22 17.17
CA SER A 434 -11.39 -2.75 16.67
C SER A 434 -12.58 -3.50 17.29
N PHE A 435 -12.44 -4.81 17.49
CA PHE A 435 -13.44 -5.62 18.19
C PHE A 435 -13.58 -5.23 19.66
N GLN A 436 -12.46 -5.13 20.39
CA GLN A 436 -12.45 -4.68 21.79
C GLN A 436 -13.07 -3.28 21.94
N LYS A 437 -12.75 -2.39 21.00
CA LYS A 437 -13.32 -1.03 20.96
C LYS A 437 -14.83 -1.03 20.72
N SER A 438 -15.35 -2.00 19.97
CA SER A 438 -16.80 -2.14 19.76
C SER A 438 -17.51 -2.79 20.95
N PHE A 439 -16.79 -3.62 21.70
CA PHE A 439 -17.30 -4.29 22.88
C PHE A 439 -17.42 -3.32 24.09
N TYR A 440 -16.37 -2.54 24.37
CA TYR A 440 -16.32 -1.70 25.58
C TYR A 440 -16.79 -0.26 25.40
N GLU A 441 -16.59 0.35 24.23
CA GLU A 441 -16.91 1.77 24.04
C GLU A 441 -18.30 1.97 23.46
N VAL A 442 -19.07 2.88 24.07
CA VAL A 442 -20.37 3.33 23.56
C VAL A 442 -20.20 4.75 23.00
N GLU A 443 -20.57 4.95 21.74
CA GLU A 443 -20.60 6.28 21.13
C GLU A 443 -21.80 7.08 21.63
N ASN A 444 -21.62 8.39 21.86
CA ASN A 444 -22.69 9.29 22.33
C ASN A 444 -23.97 9.20 21.47
N ALA A 445 -23.82 9.02 20.16
CA ALA A 445 -24.93 8.85 19.22
C ALA A 445 -25.81 7.61 19.51
N HIS A 446 -25.28 6.61 20.20
CA HIS A 446 -25.94 5.32 20.47
C HIS A 446 -26.28 5.12 21.96
N VAL A 447 -26.18 6.16 22.80
CA VAL A 447 -26.50 6.08 24.24
C VAL A 447 -28.00 5.88 24.50
N SER A 448 -28.85 6.32 23.56
CA SER A 448 -30.31 6.18 23.65
C SER A 448 -30.75 4.74 23.96
N PRO A 449 -31.76 4.54 24.83
CA PRO A 449 -32.34 3.22 25.12
C PRO A 449 -32.79 2.46 23.86
N PHE A 450 -33.07 3.17 22.76
CA PHE A 450 -33.43 2.58 21.48
C PHE A 450 -32.37 1.59 20.94
N TYR A 451 -31.09 1.82 21.25
CA TYR A 451 -29.97 0.93 20.89
C TYR A 451 -29.60 -0.05 22.01
N GLY A 452 -30.37 -0.09 23.10
CA GLY A 452 -30.01 -0.74 24.36
C GLY A 452 -29.49 -2.17 24.22
N TYR A 453 -30.19 -3.00 23.43
CA TYR A 453 -29.84 -4.41 23.20
C TYR A 453 -28.65 -4.62 22.24
N LEU A 454 -28.24 -3.59 21.49
CA LEU A 454 -27.17 -3.72 20.51
C LEU A 454 -25.80 -3.33 21.08
N ARG A 455 -25.77 -2.46 22.10
CA ARG A 455 -24.51 -1.96 22.69
C ARG A 455 -23.67 -3.11 23.26
N GLY A 456 -22.38 -3.10 22.96
CA GLY A 456 -21.42 -4.13 23.39
C GLY A 456 -21.59 -5.50 22.71
N SER A 457 -22.68 -5.70 21.96
CA SER A 457 -23.01 -6.98 21.29
C SER A 457 -23.02 -6.86 19.76
N VAL A 458 -23.02 -5.64 19.23
CA VAL A 458 -23.02 -5.32 17.80
C VAL A 458 -21.89 -4.35 17.51
N SER A 459 -21.24 -4.53 16.36
CA SER A 459 -20.15 -3.65 15.96
C SER A 459 -20.57 -2.19 15.85
N ARG A 460 -19.66 -1.29 16.18
CA ARG A 460 -19.89 0.16 16.02
C ARG A 460 -20.15 0.55 14.57
N ALA A 461 -19.56 -0.18 13.62
CA ALA A 461 -19.82 0.05 12.20
C ALA A 461 -21.29 -0.22 11.84
N ALA A 462 -21.86 -1.33 12.32
CA ALA A 462 -23.28 -1.62 12.15
C ALA A 462 -24.18 -0.60 12.86
N LEU A 463 -23.83 -0.19 14.09
CA LEU A 463 -24.59 0.84 14.82
C LEU A 463 -24.66 2.16 14.04
N ARG A 464 -23.54 2.62 13.47
CA ARG A 464 -23.51 3.84 12.65
C ARG A 464 -24.38 3.71 11.40
N ARG A 465 -24.37 2.56 10.72
CA ARG A 465 -25.26 2.31 9.57
C ARG A 465 -26.73 2.32 9.95
N ILE A 466 -27.08 1.70 11.08
CA ILE A 466 -28.44 1.73 11.62
C ILE A 466 -28.85 3.17 11.94
N ALA A 467 -27.96 3.96 12.53
CA ALA A 467 -28.22 5.37 12.83
C ALA A 467 -28.41 6.21 11.56
N GLU A 468 -27.63 5.98 10.51
CA GLU A 468 -27.82 6.62 9.20
C GLU A 468 -29.18 6.25 8.58
N GLU A 469 -29.58 4.98 8.66
CA GLU A 469 -30.86 4.51 8.14
C GLU A 469 -32.05 5.00 8.96
N LEU A 470 -31.86 5.26 10.26
CA LEU A 470 -32.88 5.83 11.13
C LEU A 470 -33.33 7.23 10.66
N LEU A 471 -32.45 8.00 10.01
CA LEU A 471 -32.79 9.30 9.42
C LEU A 471 -33.82 9.17 8.30
N ARG A 472 -33.86 8.03 7.59
CA ARG A 472 -34.86 7.79 6.53
C ARG A 472 -36.25 7.50 7.08
N VAL A 473 -36.38 7.18 8.37
CA VAL A 473 -37.68 6.87 9.00
C VAL A 473 -38.64 8.05 8.93
N ASP A 474 -38.14 9.29 8.99
CA ASP A 474 -39.00 10.48 9.00
C ASP A 474 -39.79 10.65 7.68
N TYR A 475 -39.26 10.14 6.56
CA TYR A 475 -39.95 10.13 5.25
C TYR A 475 -40.56 8.76 4.91
N VAL A 476 -39.87 7.66 5.22
CA VAL A 476 -40.32 6.29 4.86
C VAL A 476 -41.44 5.80 5.79
N GLY A 477 -41.42 6.21 7.06
CA GLY A 477 -42.29 5.68 8.10
C GLY A 477 -42.16 4.17 8.23
N THR A 478 -43.29 3.46 8.16
CA THR A 478 -43.37 1.99 8.18
C THR A 478 -43.62 1.38 6.80
N ASN A 479 -43.63 2.20 5.73
CA ASN A 479 -44.01 1.74 4.39
C ASN A 479 -42.87 0.98 3.71
N ARG A 480 -43.08 -0.32 3.50
CA ARG A 480 -42.11 -1.22 2.86
C ARG A 480 -41.81 -0.85 1.40
N GLN A 481 -42.81 -0.37 0.65
CA GLN A 481 -42.66 -0.06 -0.77
C GLN A 481 -41.75 1.16 -0.98
N ILE A 482 -41.91 2.18 -0.14
CA ILE A 482 -41.05 3.39 -0.18
C ILE A 482 -39.65 3.07 0.36
N CYS A 483 -39.52 2.13 1.29
CA CYS A 483 -38.25 1.80 1.92
C CYS A 483 -37.24 1.17 0.94
N GLY A 484 -37.71 0.29 0.05
CA GLY A 484 -36.87 -0.57 -0.80
C GLY A 484 -36.13 -1.68 -0.03
N CYS A 485 -36.06 -1.61 1.31
CA CYS A 485 -35.45 -2.60 2.20
C CYS A 485 -33.99 -2.99 1.88
N THR A 486 -33.26 -2.19 1.11
CA THR A 486 -31.90 -2.51 0.65
C THR A 486 -30.95 -2.79 1.79
N LEU A 487 -31.02 -2.05 2.91
CA LEU A 487 -30.14 -2.29 4.05
C LEU A 487 -30.38 -3.67 4.69
N ARG A 488 -31.65 -4.12 4.73
CA ARG A 488 -32.04 -5.45 5.22
C ARG A 488 -31.49 -6.54 4.35
N THR A 489 -31.65 -6.44 3.04
CA THR A 489 -31.24 -7.48 2.11
C THR A 489 -29.73 -7.50 1.85
N SER A 490 -29.10 -6.33 1.71
CA SER A 490 -27.68 -6.24 1.34
C SER A 490 -26.70 -6.19 2.52
N TYR A 491 -27.13 -5.72 3.69
CA TYR A 491 -26.29 -5.69 4.90
C TYR A 491 -26.80 -6.63 6.00
N GLY A 492 -28.05 -7.10 5.95
CA GLY A 492 -28.61 -7.87 7.06
C GLY A 492 -28.90 -7.02 8.31
N LEU A 493 -29.04 -5.70 8.14
CA LEU A 493 -29.33 -4.75 9.21
C LEU A 493 -30.78 -4.24 9.09
N PRO A 494 -31.43 -3.80 10.18
CA PRO A 494 -32.79 -3.31 10.11
C PRO A 494 -32.90 -2.08 9.21
N CYS A 495 -33.76 -2.16 8.20
CA CYS A 495 -34.02 -1.07 7.26
C CYS A 495 -35.00 -0.04 7.83
N ALA A 496 -35.15 1.11 7.16
CA ALA A 496 -35.96 2.23 7.66
C ALA A 496 -37.40 1.83 8.04
N CYS A 497 -38.10 1.00 7.25
CA CYS A 497 -39.47 0.59 7.62
C CYS A 497 -39.53 -0.35 8.84
N GLU A 498 -38.47 -1.10 9.14
CA GLU A 498 -38.35 -1.89 10.37
C GLU A 498 -38.05 -0.98 11.57
N LEU A 499 -37.11 -0.06 11.41
CA LEU A 499 -36.77 0.93 12.43
C LEU A 499 -37.98 1.81 12.78
N GLY A 500 -38.77 2.22 11.78
CA GLY A 500 -40.02 2.95 11.98
C GLY A 500 -41.03 2.16 12.81
N ARG A 501 -41.15 0.84 12.59
CA ARG A 501 -42.02 -0.02 13.41
C ARG A 501 -41.55 -0.08 14.87
N TYR A 502 -40.24 -0.22 15.10
CA TYR A 502 -39.70 -0.22 16.46
C TYR A 502 -39.89 1.12 17.16
N ARG A 503 -39.69 2.23 16.44
CA ARG A 503 -39.88 3.59 16.96
C ARG A 503 -41.33 3.88 17.32
N VAL A 504 -42.28 3.51 16.44
CA VAL A 504 -43.73 3.66 16.71
C VAL A 504 -44.17 2.75 17.85
N GLY A 505 -43.65 1.54 17.93
CA GLY A 505 -43.95 0.59 19.01
C GLY A 505 -43.27 0.91 20.34
N GLY A 506 -42.40 1.91 20.41
CA GLY A 506 -41.65 2.26 21.63
C GLY A 506 -40.67 1.17 22.09
N ILE A 507 -40.28 0.25 21.21
CA ILE A 507 -39.40 -0.87 21.54
C ILE A 507 -37.97 -0.61 21.07
N PRO A 508 -36.95 -0.97 21.87
CA PRO A 508 -35.56 -0.97 21.40
C PRO A 508 -35.36 -1.91 20.22
N ILE A 509 -34.35 -1.65 19.40
CA ILE A 509 -34.03 -2.50 18.24
C ILE A 509 -33.66 -3.90 18.74
N PRO A 510 -34.37 -4.96 18.31
CA PRO A 510 -34.06 -6.32 18.71
C PRO A 510 -32.69 -6.75 18.19
N ILE A 511 -31.93 -7.50 19.00
CA ILE A 511 -30.61 -8.01 18.59
C ILE A 511 -30.72 -8.99 17.41
N ASP A 512 -31.81 -9.73 17.31
CA ASP A 512 -32.06 -10.67 16.20
C ASP A 512 -32.48 -9.96 14.90
N ALA A 513 -32.81 -8.67 14.96
CA ALA A 513 -32.94 -7.86 13.77
C ALA A 513 -31.59 -7.55 13.11
N VAL A 514 -30.45 -7.88 13.74
CA VAL A 514 -29.10 -7.65 13.25
C VAL A 514 -28.46 -8.99 12.88
N HIS A 515 -28.02 -9.12 11.63
CA HIS A 515 -27.39 -10.33 11.12
C HIS A 515 -26.14 -10.71 11.94
N VAL A 516 -25.93 -12.01 12.16
CA VAL A 516 -24.87 -12.56 13.01
C VAL A 516 -23.47 -12.04 12.68
N HIS A 517 -23.20 -11.77 11.41
CA HIS A 517 -21.96 -11.09 10.94
C HIS A 517 -21.60 -9.90 11.81
N TRP A 518 -22.55 -9.00 12.07
CA TRP A 518 -22.31 -7.75 12.78
C TRP A 518 -22.24 -7.93 14.30
N ARG A 519 -22.65 -9.09 14.80
CA ARG A 519 -22.64 -9.44 16.23
C ARG A 519 -21.32 -10.08 16.68
N LYS A 520 -20.50 -10.57 15.74
CA LYS A 520 -19.22 -11.20 16.06
C LYS A 520 -18.14 -10.14 16.34
N LEU A 521 -17.70 -10.07 17.60
CA LEU A 521 -16.69 -9.14 18.13
C LEU A 521 -15.51 -9.88 18.75
N THR A 522 -15.18 -11.07 18.24
CA THR A 522 -14.05 -11.87 18.70
C THR A 522 -13.41 -12.57 17.51
N MET A 523 -12.15 -12.97 17.69
CA MET A 523 -11.43 -13.85 16.77
C MET A 523 -11.45 -15.31 17.23
N GLU A 524 -12.08 -15.59 18.36
CA GLU A 524 -12.23 -16.95 18.87
C GLU A 524 -13.39 -17.64 18.15
N VAL A 525 -13.14 -18.86 17.71
CA VAL A 525 -14.16 -19.71 17.11
C VAL A 525 -14.82 -20.45 18.26
N GLU A 526 -16.07 -20.10 18.57
CA GLU A 526 -16.93 -20.94 19.40
C GLU A 526 -17.26 -22.18 18.56
N LEU A 527 -16.47 -23.24 18.73
CA LEU A 527 -16.87 -24.55 18.24
C LEU A 527 -18.05 -24.97 19.10
N GLU A 528 -19.25 -25.02 18.52
CA GLU A 528 -20.37 -25.72 19.15
C GLU A 528 -19.89 -27.16 19.38
N ILE A 529 -19.70 -27.51 20.65
CA ILE A 529 -19.35 -28.86 21.10
C ILE A 529 -20.50 -29.77 20.66
N GLY A 530 -20.38 -30.44 19.50
CA GLY A 530 -21.50 -31.25 19.00
C GLY A 530 -21.34 -32.04 17.72
N GLU A 531 -20.51 -31.66 16.73
CA GLU A 531 -20.58 -32.31 15.40
C GLU A 531 -19.26 -32.78 14.78
N ASP A 532 -18.11 -32.56 15.42
CA ASP A 532 -16.84 -33.16 14.98
C ASP A 532 -16.18 -33.84 16.18
N ASP A 533 -16.31 -35.16 16.27
CA ASP A 533 -15.69 -35.99 17.33
C ASP A 533 -14.17 -36.16 17.10
N GLY A 534 -13.59 -35.46 16.12
CA GLY A 534 -12.18 -35.58 15.73
C GLY A 534 -11.88 -36.88 14.97
N SER A 535 -12.88 -37.72 14.68
CA SER A 535 -12.69 -38.93 13.86
C SER A 535 -12.23 -38.60 12.45
N GLU A 536 -12.57 -37.42 11.91
CA GLU A 536 -12.12 -36.99 10.59
C GLU A 536 -10.64 -36.56 10.56
N VAL A 537 -10.08 -36.20 11.72
CA VAL A 537 -8.67 -35.81 11.89
C VAL A 537 -7.81 -36.97 12.42
N ASP A 538 -8.44 -38.10 12.79
CA ASP A 538 -7.72 -39.31 13.21
C ASP A 538 -6.94 -39.93 12.04
N MET A 539 -5.60 -39.76 12.10
CA MET A 539 -4.70 -40.32 11.10
C MET A 539 -4.38 -41.80 11.32
N THR A 540 -4.88 -42.45 12.38
CA THR A 540 -4.49 -43.83 12.75
C THR A 540 -4.77 -44.80 11.60
N ALA A 541 -5.99 -44.82 11.08
CA ALA A 541 -6.37 -45.71 9.96
C ALA A 541 -5.56 -45.41 8.68
N ALA A 542 -5.32 -44.14 8.37
CA ALA A 542 -4.53 -43.74 7.21
C ALA A 542 -3.05 -44.15 7.33
N MET A 543 -2.48 -44.02 8.54
CA MET A 543 -1.10 -44.43 8.83
C MET A 543 -0.95 -45.95 8.83
N ASP A 544 -1.94 -46.69 9.32
CA ASP A 544 -1.96 -48.15 9.26
C ASP A 544 -2.01 -48.67 7.82
N GLU A 545 -2.85 -48.08 6.97
CA GLU A 545 -2.91 -48.41 5.54
C GLU A 545 -1.60 -48.06 4.81
N LEU A 546 -0.99 -46.92 5.14
CA LEU A 546 0.34 -46.53 4.64
C LEU A 546 1.40 -47.57 5.02
N TRP A 547 1.40 -48.03 6.29
CA TRP A 547 2.31 -49.06 6.77
C TRP A 547 2.05 -50.42 6.11
N ARG A 548 0.79 -50.79 5.90
CA ARG A 548 0.41 -52.03 5.20
C ARG A 548 0.93 -52.02 3.76
N ARG A 549 0.69 -50.92 3.03
CA ARG A 549 1.21 -50.70 1.68
C ARG A 549 2.74 -50.68 1.64
N PHE A 550 3.39 -50.06 2.62
CA PHE A 550 4.85 -50.07 2.71
C PHE A 550 5.40 -51.49 2.87
N ARG A 551 4.79 -52.30 3.74
CA ARG A 551 5.24 -53.69 3.98
C ARG A 551 5.08 -54.58 2.74
N SER A 552 4.01 -54.39 1.96
CA SER A 552 3.73 -55.18 0.75
C SER A 552 4.59 -54.84 -0.47
N LEU A 553 5.32 -53.71 -0.46
CA LEU A 553 6.19 -53.32 -1.58
C LEU A 553 7.55 -54.04 -1.54
N ASP A 554 8.16 -54.17 -2.71
CA ASP A 554 9.55 -54.59 -2.88
C ASP A 554 10.54 -53.51 -2.39
N VAL A 555 11.85 -53.79 -2.43
CA VAL A 555 12.87 -52.85 -1.92
C VAL A 555 12.86 -51.51 -2.66
N VAL A 556 12.62 -51.52 -3.98
CA VAL A 556 12.55 -50.31 -4.80
C VAL A 556 11.30 -49.50 -4.45
N GLY A 557 10.13 -50.14 -4.38
CA GLY A 557 8.88 -49.52 -3.98
C GLY A 557 8.92 -48.97 -2.55
N LYS A 558 9.56 -49.69 -1.61
CA LYS A 558 9.81 -49.21 -0.24
C LYS A 558 10.66 -47.94 -0.23
N ARG A 559 11.75 -47.87 -1.00
CA ARG A 559 12.55 -46.64 -1.12
C ARG A 559 11.74 -45.49 -1.70
N ALA A 560 10.97 -45.73 -2.75
CA ALA A 560 10.14 -44.71 -3.39
C ALA A 560 9.04 -44.19 -2.45
N LEU A 561 8.32 -45.08 -1.75
CA LEU A 561 7.30 -44.68 -0.78
C LEU A 561 7.90 -43.95 0.42
N ARG A 562 9.04 -44.43 0.96
CA ARG A 562 9.78 -43.74 2.01
C ARG A 562 10.13 -42.31 1.60
N SER A 563 10.66 -42.11 0.37
CA SER A 563 11.00 -40.78 -0.12
C SER A 563 9.79 -39.83 -0.08
N ARG A 564 8.64 -40.29 -0.56
CA ARG A 564 7.39 -39.50 -0.57
C ARG A 564 6.90 -39.16 0.84
N VAL A 565 6.97 -40.11 1.76
CA VAL A 565 6.59 -39.87 3.17
C VAL A 565 7.57 -38.89 3.84
N CYS A 566 8.86 -39.00 3.56
CA CYS A 566 9.86 -38.05 4.05
C CYS A 566 9.64 -36.64 3.49
N GLU A 567 9.25 -36.50 2.23
CA GLU A 567 8.92 -35.20 1.63
C GLU A 567 7.69 -34.55 2.30
N LEU A 568 6.70 -35.36 2.69
CA LEU A 568 5.51 -34.89 3.44
C LEU A 568 5.85 -34.51 4.88
N ALA A 569 6.63 -35.34 5.59
CA ALA A 569 6.99 -35.11 6.99
C ALA A 569 8.04 -34.01 7.16
N TYR A 570 8.88 -33.79 6.14
CA TYR A 570 9.95 -32.79 6.16
C TYR A 570 9.94 -31.96 4.87
N PRO A 571 8.98 -31.04 4.69
CA PRO A 571 8.88 -30.22 3.48
C PRO A 571 10.13 -29.36 3.23
N THR A 572 10.89 -29.07 4.29
CA THR A 572 12.22 -28.43 4.22
C THR A 572 13.28 -29.24 3.45
N MET A 573 13.03 -30.53 3.18
CA MET A 573 13.85 -31.40 2.32
C MET A 573 13.40 -31.36 0.85
N THR A 574 12.42 -30.53 0.49
CA THR A 574 11.89 -30.45 -0.87
C THR A 574 12.98 -30.21 -1.92
N THR A 575 12.85 -30.88 -3.07
CA THR A 575 13.67 -30.66 -4.27
C THR A 575 13.17 -29.48 -5.11
N LEU A 576 12.05 -28.85 -4.70
CA LEU A 576 11.45 -27.75 -5.45
C LEU A 576 12.39 -26.56 -5.58
N CYS A 577 12.40 -26.03 -6.80
CA CYS A 577 13.17 -24.89 -7.23
C CYS A 577 12.21 -23.75 -7.61
N PRO A 578 12.64 -22.49 -7.41
CA PRO A 578 11.83 -21.37 -7.83
C PRO A 578 11.72 -21.32 -9.37
N PRO A 579 10.72 -20.62 -9.93
CA PRO A 579 10.61 -20.42 -11.37
C PRO A 579 11.84 -19.73 -11.96
N PRO A 580 12.13 -19.91 -13.26
CA PRO A 580 13.21 -19.17 -13.91
C PRO A 580 12.89 -17.67 -13.95
N GLU A 581 13.89 -16.82 -13.74
CA GLU A 581 13.73 -15.37 -13.92
C GLU A 581 13.36 -15.05 -15.37
N LYS A 582 12.18 -14.46 -15.59
CA LYS A 582 11.77 -14.02 -16.94
C LYS A 582 12.66 -12.86 -17.40
N ILE A 583 13.62 -13.16 -18.29
CA ILE A 583 14.51 -12.16 -18.94
C ILE A 583 13.65 -11.09 -19.62
N LYS A 584 14.02 -9.81 -19.49
CA LYS A 584 13.45 -8.74 -20.33
C LYS A 584 13.83 -9.01 -21.78
N THR A 585 13.01 -9.73 -22.55
CA THR A 585 13.10 -9.65 -24.00
C THR A 585 12.71 -8.23 -24.38
N LYS A 586 13.68 -7.45 -24.89
CA LYS A 586 13.39 -6.19 -25.59
C LYS A 586 12.44 -6.57 -26.73
N GLY A 587 11.15 -6.28 -26.58
CA GLY A 587 10.12 -6.75 -27.51
C GLY A 587 10.49 -6.45 -28.96
N GLY A 588 10.59 -7.48 -29.80
CA GLY A 588 10.44 -7.31 -31.24
C GLY A 588 8.98 -6.93 -31.54
N ALA A 589 8.77 -6.22 -32.64
CA ALA A 589 7.41 -5.90 -33.09
C ALA A 589 6.63 -7.21 -33.33
N LYS A 590 5.49 -7.38 -32.66
CA LYS A 590 4.53 -8.42 -33.03
C LYS A 590 4.03 -8.10 -34.45
N LYS A 591 4.35 -8.95 -35.43
CA LYS A 591 3.71 -8.92 -36.75
C LYS A 591 2.20 -9.01 -36.54
N LYS A 592 1.43 -8.17 -37.23
CA LYS A 592 -0.04 -8.25 -37.32
C LYS A 592 -0.42 -9.57 -38.01
N GLY A 593 -0.54 -10.64 -37.22
CA GLY A 593 -1.15 -11.91 -37.65
C GLY A 593 -2.63 -11.92 -37.31
N LYS A 594 -3.45 -12.50 -38.19
CA LYS A 594 -4.91 -12.66 -38.05
C LYS A 594 -5.29 -13.23 -36.68
N LYS A 595 -6.33 -12.66 -36.10
CA LYS A 595 -7.06 -13.15 -34.91
C LYS A 595 -7.59 -14.58 -35.17
N PRO A 596 -7.14 -15.63 -34.45
CA PRO A 596 -7.78 -16.95 -34.47
C PRO A 596 -9.15 -16.88 -33.77
N ALA A 597 -10.14 -17.68 -34.16
CA ALA A 597 -11.54 -17.50 -33.75
C ALA A 597 -11.91 -18.09 -32.37
N ASP A 598 -10.98 -18.18 -31.41
CA ASP A 598 -11.24 -18.82 -30.12
C ASP A 598 -10.45 -18.13 -29.00
N TYR A 599 -11.13 -17.43 -28.08
CA TYR A 599 -10.51 -16.80 -26.90
C TYR A 599 -11.39 -16.91 -25.66
N ASP A 600 -10.94 -17.72 -24.71
CA ASP A 600 -11.41 -17.79 -23.31
C ASP A 600 -10.51 -16.95 -22.36
N VAL A 601 -9.77 -15.95 -22.88
CA VAL A 601 -8.66 -15.29 -22.15
C VAL A 601 -8.63 -13.76 -22.33
N TYR A 602 -9.67 -13.07 -21.84
CA TYR A 602 -9.63 -11.62 -21.68
C TYR A 602 -9.87 -11.23 -20.23
N ARG A 603 -8.79 -10.84 -19.53
CA ARG A 603 -8.84 -10.13 -18.26
C ARG A 603 -8.71 -8.64 -18.55
N ASP A 604 -9.61 -7.84 -17.96
CA ASP A 604 -9.48 -6.39 -17.97
C ASP A 604 -8.31 -5.96 -17.05
N PRO A 605 -7.32 -5.21 -17.56
CA PRO A 605 -6.16 -4.78 -16.77
C PRO A 605 -6.55 -4.02 -15.51
N SER A 606 -5.88 -4.27 -14.38
CA SER A 606 -6.07 -3.47 -13.16
C SER A 606 -5.69 -2.00 -13.37
N TYR A 607 -6.18 -1.07 -12.52
CA TYR A 607 -5.86 0.36 -12.61
C TYR A 607 -4.35 0.66 -12.76
N HIS A 608 -3.51 -0.08 -12.06
CA HIS A 608 -2.05 0.06 -12.07
C HIS A 608 -1.43 -0.26 -13.45
N GLU A 609 -2.02 -1.17 -14.21
CA GLU A 609 -1.51 -1.54 -15.55
C GLU A 609 -1.78 -0.48 -16.60
N TYR A 610 -2.84 0.32 -16.43
CA TYR A 610 -3.13 1.46 -17.30
C TYR A 610 -2.10 2.59 -17.15
N VAL A 611 -1.68 2.88 -15.91
CA VAL A 611 -0.66 3.90 -15.59
C VAL A 611 0.68 3.52 -16.22
N ASP A 612 1.02 2.23 -16.23
CA ASP A 612 2.27 1.73 -16.78
C ASP A 612 2.32 1.63 -18.32
N LYS A 613 1.20 1.34 -18.99
CA LYS A 613 1.13 1.33 -20.48
C LYS A 613 1.43 2.70 -21.07
N ALA A 614 0.99 3.77 -20.43
CA ALA A 614 1.28 5.15 -20.84
C ALA A 614 2.78 5.50 -20.72
N SER A 615 3.51 4.86 -19.81
CA SER A 615 4.95 5.10 -19.62
C SER A 615 5.83 4.37 -20.63
N GLN A 616 5.35 3.30 -21.27
CA GLN A 616 6.15 2.46 -22.17
C GLN A 616 6.09 2.86 -23.65
N SER A 617 5.07 3.60 -24.08
CA SER A 617 4.92 4.02 -25.49
C SER A 617 5.91 5.12 -25.92
N SER A 618 6.62 5.75 -24.97
CA SER A 618 7.51 6.90 -25.22
C SER A 618 8.97 6.56 -25.57
N GLN A 619 9.32 5.28 -25.75
CA GLN A 619 10.69 4.85 -26.03
C GLN A 619 10.77 3.80 -27.14
N ARG A 620 10.61 4.21 -28.40
CA ARG A 620 11.10 3.46 -29.58
C ARG A 620 10.98 4.30 -30.85
N GLN A 621 12.10 4.90 -31.27
CA GLN A 621 12.62 4.90 -32.64
C GLN A 621 13.78 5.90 -32.70
N SER A 622 14.98 5.41 -32.99
CA SER A 622 16.13 6.23 -33.39
C SER A 622 16.94 5.44 -34.40
N GLN A 623 16.93 5.89 -35.65
CA GLN A 623 17.98 5.66 -36.63
C GLN A 623 18.38 6.99 -37.30
N PRO A 624 19.60 7.08 -37.85
CA PRO A 624 20.39 8.31 -37.79
C PRO A 624 20.67 8.93 -39.17
N SER A 625 20.59 10.26 -39.31
CA SER A 625 21.56 11.07 -40.07
C SER A 625 21.23 12.57 -40.08
N GLN A 626 22.25 13.33 -39.68
CA GLN A 626 22.74 14.59 -40.26
C GLN A 626 21.91 15.90 -40.21
N THR A 627 22.36 16.72 -39.24
CA THR A 627 22.69 18.16 -39.35
C THR A 627 21.62 19.12 -39.87
N SER A 628 20.95 19.78 -38.92
CA SER A 628 20.93 21.24 -38.83
C SER A 628 20.42 21.66 -37.45
N LYS A 629 21.03 22.72 -36.89
CA LYS A 629 20.82 23.21 -35.53
C LYS A 629 19.33 23.49 -35.24
N LYS A 630 18.69 22.61 -34.47
CA LYS A 630 17.50 22.94 -33.68
C LYS A 630 17.85 22.80 -32.21
N ILE A 631 17.64 23.91 -31.50
CA ILE A 631 17.71 24.06 -30.05
C ILE A 631 16.96 22.89 -29.41
N LYS A 632 17.65 22.07 -28.61
CA LYS A 632 17.04 21.02 -27.78
C LYS A 632 16.18 21.70 -26.72
N LEU A 633 14.87 21.81 -26.95
CA LEU A 633 13.92 22.00 -25.86
C LEU A 633 13.96 20.74 -24.99
N SER A 634 14.33 20.92 -23.72
CA SER A 634 14.25 19.93 -22.67
C SER A 634 12.80 19.44 -22.49
N LYS A 635 12.64 18.16 -22.16
CA LYS A 635 11.37 17.61 -21.68
C LYS A 635 10.98 18.35 -20.39
N LYS A 636 10.02 19.27 -20.49
CA LYS A 636 9.43 20.01 -19.36
C LYS A 636 8.52 19.09 -18.52
N GLN A 637 8.66 19.16 -17.20
CA GLN A 637 7.53 19.09 -16.25
C GLN A 637 7.66 20.27 -15.28
N PRO A 638 6.56 20.88 -14.78
CA PRO A 638 5.20 20.98 -15.31
C PRO A 638 4.72 22.45 -15.42
N GLN A 639 3.63 22.72 -16.14
CA GLN A 639 3.04 24.06 -16.31
C GLN A 639 2.40 24.68 -15.05
N PHE A 640 2.38 23.98 -13.90
CA PHE A 640 1.69 24.45 -12.68
C PHE A 640 2.58 25.23 -11.71
N ILE A 641 3.85 24.85 -11.53
CA ILE A 641 4.76 25.53 -10.56
C ILE A 641 4.91 27.02 -10.89
N VAL A 642 4.87 27.36 -12.18
CA VAL A 642 4.94 28.75 -12.68
C VAL A 642 3.70 29.59 -12.35
N GLN A 643 2.64 29.00 -11.80
CA GLN A 643 1.42 29.72 -11.39
C GLN A 643 1.44 30.11 -9.90
N PHE A 644 2.33 29.53 -9.09
CA PHE A 644 2.49 29.92 -7.68
C PHE A 644 3.40 31.15 -7.52
N PRO A 645 3.35 31.89 -6.40
CA PRO A 645 4.20 33.07 -6.20
C PRO A 645 5.71 32.78 -6.30
N ASN A 646 6.48 33.64 -6.96
CA ASN A 646 7.91 33.41 -7.23
C ASN A 646 8.73 33.07 -5.97
N HIS A 647 8.45 33.77 -4.86
CA HIS A 647 9.20 33.65 -3.61
C HIS A 647 9.00 32.29 -2.91
N ILE A 648 7.92 31.54 -3.22
CA ILE A 648 7.66 30.22 -2.63
C ILE A 648 8.11 29.05 -3.51
N ARG A 649 8.33 29.28 -4.82
CA ARG A 649 8.63 28.21 -5.80
C ARG A 649 9.86 27.38 -5.45
N SER A 650 10.89 27.98 -4.84
CA SER A 650 12.12 27.28 -4.43
C SER A 650 11.90 26.25 -3.29
N TYR A 651 10.77 26.37 -2.58
CA TYR A 651 10.36 25.50 -1.49
C TYR A 651 9.41 24.38 -1.94
N ILE A 652 8.94 24.39 -3.20
CA ILE A 652 8.09 23.34 -3.76
C ILE A 652 8.98 22.20 -4.25
N GLU A 653 8.79 20.99 -3.72
CA GLU A 653 9.47 19.78 -4.17
C GLU A 653 8.76 19.14 -5.37
N ASP A 654 7.43 19.09 -5.30
CA ASP A 654 6.60 18.44 -6.32
C ASP A 654 5.16 18.99 -6.28
N VAL A 655 4.44 18.85 -7.39
CA VAL A 655 3.02 19.22 -7.52
C VAL A 655 2.27 18.02 -8.09
N VAL A 656 1.41 17.43 -7.27
CA VAL A 656 0.61 16.27 -7.65
C VAL A 656 -0.75 16.76 -8.15
N ASN A 657 -1.05 16.43 -9.40
CA ASN A 657 -2.30 16.80 -10.04
C ASN A 657 -3.35 15.71 -9.84
N VAL A 658 -4.48 16.08 -9.22
CA VAL A 658 -5.65 15.20 -9.04
C VAL A 658 -6.64 15.36 -10.20
N GLU A 659 -7.63 14.47 -10.27
CA GLU A 659 -8.71 14.56 -11.25
C GLU A 659 -9.51 15.88 -11.15
N SER A 660 -9.85 16.47 -12.29
CA SER A 660 -10.53 17.78 -12.40
C SER A 660 -12.02 17.58 -12.73
N ASP A 661 -12.79 17.13 -11.74
CA ASP A 661 -14.21 16.79 -11.83
C ASP A 661 -15.10 17.68 -10.93
N GLY A 662 -14.62 18.86 -10.54
CA GLY A 662 -15.29 19.70 -9.54
C GLY A 662 -15.18 19.20 -8.10
N ASN A 663 -14.52 18.05 -7.86
CA ASN A 663 -14.15 17.56 -6.53
C ASN A 663 -12.66 17.71 -6.22
N CYS A 664 -11.85 18.25 -7.13
CA CYS A 664 -10.39 18.31 -7.03
C CYS A 664 -9.89 18.79 -5.65
N GLY A 665 -10.52 19.82 -5.07
CA GLY A 665 -10.18 20.30 -3.72
C GLY A 665 -10.34 19.24 -2.65
N PHE A 666 -11.50 18.57 -2.62
CA PHE A 666 -11.78 17.50 -1.66
C PHE A 666 -10.94 16.23 -1.94
N ARG A 667 -10.59 15.95 -3.21
CA ARG A 667 -9.68 14.86 -3.59
C ARG A 667 -8.27 15.10 -3.07
N VAL A 668 -7.77 16.33 -3.17
CA VAL A 668 -6.46 16.72 -2.60
C VAL A 668 -6.46 16.51 -1.09
N ILE A 669 -7.50 16.94 -0.38
CA ILE A 669 -7.62 16.74 1.06
C ILE A 669 -7.70 15.24 1.41
N ALA A 670 -8.47 14.47 0.66
CA ALA A 670 -8.58 13.01 0.87
C ALA A 670 -7.24 12.29 0.66
N SER A 671 -6.48 12.67 -0.36
CA SER A 671 -5.12 12.19 -0.60
C SER A 671 -4.19 12.51 0.57
N LEU A 672 -4.13 13.78 0.98
CA LEU A 672 -3.28 14.26 2.08
C LEU A 672 -3.64 13.63 3.43
N HIS A 673 -4.93 13.32 3.64
CA HIS A 673 -5.42 12.66 4.85
C HIS A 673 -5.23 11.13 4.84
N GLY A 674 -4.84 10.54 3.71
CA GLY A 674 -4.57 9.11 3.59
C GLY A 674 -5.78 8.26 3.20
N TYR A 675 -6.88 8.88 2.75
CA TYR A 675 -8.03 8.18 2.15
C TYR A 675 -7.81 7.84 0.66
N GLY A 676 -6.79 8.43 0.04
CA GLY A 676 -6.61 8.40 -1.42
C GLY A 676 -7.57 9.37 -2.12
N GLU A 677 -7.29 9.69 -3.39
CA GLU A 677 -8.06 10.71 -4.13
C GLU A 677 -9.55 10.39 -4.25
N ASP A 678 -9.94 9.11 -4.24
CA ASP A 678 -11.35 8.68 -4.31
C ASP A 678 -12.11 8.83 -2.97
N GLY A 679 -11.41 9.16 -1.88
CA GLY A 679 -12.00 9.46 -0.57
C GLY A 679 -12.65 10.83 -0.45
N TRP A 680 -12.76 11.61 -1.54
CA TRP A 680 -13.28 12.99 -1.53
C TRP A 680 -14.71 13.11 -0.97
N SER A 681 -15.55 12.10 -1.18
CA SER A 681 -16.92 12.07 -0.68
C SER A 681 -16.98 11.89 0.84
N MET A 682 -16.02 11.15 1.41
CA MET A 682 -15.85 11.07 2.86
C MET A 682 -15.45 12.42 3.42
N VAL A 683 -14.50 13.13 2.78
CA VAL A 683 -14.10 14.47 3.20
C VAL A 683 -15.30 15.41 3.24
N ARG A 684 -16.13 15.46 2.19
CA ARG A 684 -17.35 16.29 2.17
C ARG A 684 -18.30 15.96 3.32
N ARG A 685 -18.54 14.66 3.57
CA ARG A 685 -19.40 14.20 4.67
C ARG A 685 -18.85 14.65 6.02
N GLU A 686 -17.56 14.48 6.26
CA GLU A 686 -16.92 14.83 7.52
C GLU A 686 -16.89 16.34 7.79
N LEU A 687 -16.71 17.15 6.75
CA LEU A 687 -16.85 18.61 6.87
C LEU A 687 -18.32 19.01 7.12
N GLY A 688 -19.27 18.29 6.54
CA GLY A 688 -20.70 18.48 6.84
C GLY A 688 -21.04 18.15 8.30
N LEU A 689 -20.45 17.08 8.84
CA LEU A 689 -20.59 16.71 10.26
C LEU A 689 -19.91 17.73 11.19
N GLU A 690 -18.75 18.24 10.80
CA GLU A 690 -18.06 19.32 11.54
C GLU A 690 -18.93 20.56 11.66
N LEU A 691 -19.62 20.94 10.57
CA LEU A 691 -20.47 22.13 10.52
C LEU A 691 -21.66 22.06 11.49
N ILE A 692 -22.20 20.86 11.74
CA ILE A 692 -23.37 20.63 12.60
C ILE A 692 -23.02 20.09 13.99
N ASP A 693 -21.73 20.01 14.33
CA ASP A 693 -21.25 19.60 15.64
C ASP A 693 -21.78 20.56 16.71
N LYS A 694 -22.47 20.04 17.73
CA LYS A 694 -23.17 20.85 18.74
C LYS A 694 -22.22 21.73 19.56
N ASP A 695 -20.97 21.31 19.75
CA ASP A 695 -19.99 22.06 20.54
C ASP A 695 -19.38 23.22 19.72
N ARG A 696 -19.49 23.16 18.39
CA ARG A 696 -18.87 24.11 17.46
C ARG A 696 -19.86 24.83 16.53
N SER A 697 -21.14 24.49 16.55
CA SER A 697 -22.16 25.11 15.69
C SER A 697 -22.22 26.63 15.88
N THR A 698 -22.17 27.09 17.13
CA THR A 698 -22.19 28.53 17.45
C THR A 698 -20.96 29.29 16.94
N LEU A 699 -19.81 28.61 16.77
CA LEU A 699 -18.63 29.18 16.14
C LEU A 699 -18.89 29.37 14.64
N TYR A 700 -19.42 28.36 13.96
CA TYR A 700 -19.69 28.42 12.52
C TYR A 700 -20.83 29.36 12.16
N ASP A 701 -21.86 29.48 13.00
CA ASP A 701 -22.93 30.47 12.86
C ASP A 701 -22.36 31.89 12.84
N LYS A 702 -21.43 32.19 13.76
CA LYS A 702 -20.77 33.51 13.83
C LYS A 702 -19.78 33.71 12.68
N LEU A 703 -18.99 32.68 12.36
CA LEU A 703 -17.91 32.73 11.36
C LEU A 703 -18.45 32.87 9.93
N PHE A 704 -19.51 32.12 9.59
CA PHE A 704 -20.08 32.12 8.25
C PHE A 704 -21.27 33.07 8.12
N SER A 705 -21.95 33.41 9.22
CA SER A 705 -23.07 34.35 9.22
C SER A 705 -24.10 33.99 8.12
N ASN A 706 -24.41 34.90 7.20
CA ASN A 706 -25.33 34.68 6.09
C ASN A 706 -24.86 33.65 5.04
N ARG A 707 -23.60 33.20 5.10
CA ARG A 707 -23.02 32.21 4.16
C ARG A 707 -23.17 30.77 4.65
N LEU A 708 -23.62 30.54 5.88
CA LEU A 708 -23.71 29.19 6.45
C LEU A 708 -24.55 28.23 5.60
N SER A 709 -25.70 28.68 5.10
CA SER A 709 -26.57 27.88 4.24
C SER A 709 -25.86 27.48 2.94
N ALA A 710 -25.15 28.43 2.30
CA ALA A 710 -24.40 28.16 1.07
C ALA A 710 -23.23 27.18 1.32
N VAL A 711 -22.51 27.32 2.43
CA VAL A 711 -21.45 26.37 2.83
C VAL A 711 -22.03 24.97 3.03
N ARG A 712 -23.16 24.86 3.75
CA ARG A 712 -23.85 23.59 3.96
C ARG A 712 -24.31 22.97 2.64
N GLU A 713 -24.97 23.73 1.79
CA GLU A 713 -25.45 23.28 0.48
C GLU A 713 -24.29 22.84 -0.43
N SER A 714 -23.14 23.52 -0.39
CA SER A 714 -21.98 23.15 -1.19
C SER A 714 -21.37 21.79 -0.82
N LEU A 715 -21.55 21.34 0.44
CA LEU A 715 -21.10 20.04 0.93
C LEU A 715 -22.07 18.89 0.60
N MET A 716 -23.34 19.19 0.38
CA MET A 716 -24.39 18.21 0.07
C MET A 716 -24.35 17.86 -1.42
N ILE A 717 -24.06 16.60 -1.74
CA ILE A 717 -24.02 16.08 -3.11
C ILE A 717 -25.22 15.17 -3.38
N GLU A 718 -25.83 15.32 -4.55
CA GLU A 718 -27.00 14.52 -4.98
C GLU A 718 -26.59 13.26 -5.75
N SER A 719 -25.36 13.22 -6.26
CA SER A 719 -24.80 12.09 -7.00
C SER A 719 -23.28 11.98 -6.80
N PHE A 720 -22.76 10.75 -6.92
CA PHE A 720 -21.32 10.49 -6.93
C PHE A 720 -20.79 10.70 -8.35
N GLY A 721 -20.09 11.82 -8.57
CA GLY A 721 -19.56 12.19 -9.89
C GLY A 721 -19.13 13.64 -9.98
N SER A 722 -18.98 14.14 -11.20
CA SER A 722 -18.56 15.53 -11.47
C SER A 722 -19.56 16.51 -10.84
N GLN A 723 -19.04 17.50 -10.11
CA GLN A 723 -19.88 18.47 -9.40
C GLN A 723 -19.88 19.84 -10.08
N PRO A 724 -21.03 20.55 -10.11
CA PRO A 724 -21.10 21.88 -10.70
C PRO A 724 -20.41 22.92 -9.79
N PRO A 725 -20.08 24.12 -10.30
CA PRO A 725 -19.27 25.13 -9.60
C PRO A 725 -19.76 25.50 -8.19
N GLU A 726 -21.07 25.44 -7.94
CA GLU A 726 -21.70 25.77 -6.66
C GLU A 726 -21.32 24.76 -5.55
N LYS A 727 -20.83 23.59 -5.95
CA LYS A 727 -20.40 22.51 -5.06
C LYS A 727 -18.88 22.42 -4.93
N TRP A 728 -18.11 23.30 -5.61
CA TRP A 728 -16.64 23.26 -5.55
C TRP A 728 -16.14 23.65 -4.17
N MET A 729 -14.94 23.18 -3.82
CA MET A 729 -14.29 23.59 -2.58
C MET A 729 -13.97 25.09 -2.63
N SER A 730 -14.64 25.85 -1.76
CA SER A 730 -14.49 27.30 -1.65
C SER A 730 -13.65 27.68 -0.42
N LEU A 731 -12.66 28.56 -0.64
CA LEU A 731 -11.91 29.19 0.43
C LEU A 731 -12.40 30.64 0.60
N PRO A 732 -12.41 31.19 1.84
CA PRO A 732 -11.80 30.64 3.05
C PRO A 732 -12.64 29.60 3.81
N ASP A 733 -13.93 29.43 3.49
CA ASP A 733 -14.88 28.73 4.37
C ASP A 733 -14.52 27.26 4.62
N MET A 734 -14.20 26.50 3.56
CA MET A 734 -13.77 25.11 3.71
C MET A 734 -12.45 24.98 4.45
N GLY A 735 -11.60 26.00 4.41
CA GLY A 735 -10.30 25.98 5.08
C GLY A 735 -10.42 25.86 6.60
N TYR A 736 -11.37 26.58 7.21
CA TYR A 736 -11.63 26.48 8.66
C TYR A 736 -12.22 25.13 9.06
N LEU A 737 -13.12 24.58 8.24
CA LEU A 737 -13.72 23.26 8.49
C LEU A 737 -12.66 22.18 8.42
N ILE A 738 -11.79 22.20 7.40
CA ILE A 738 -10.71 21.22 7.22
C ILE A 738 -9.73 21.29 8.39
N ALA A 739 -9.27 22.49 8.76
CA ALA A 739 -8.31 22.65 9.84
C ALA A 739 -8.85 22.15 11.19
N ASN A 740 -10.11 22.44 11.52
CA ASN A 740 -10.74 21.94 12.74
C ASN A 740 -11.01 20.44 12.71
N ARG A 741 -11.68 19.95 11.65
CA ARG A 741 -12.13 18.55 11.56
C ARG A 741 -10.98 17.57 11.66
N TYR A 742 -9.87 17.86 10.98
CA TYR A 742 -8.72 16.97 10.92
C TYR A 742 -7.60 17.37 11.90
N ASN A 743 -7.76 18.48 12.62
CA ASN A 743 -6.75 19.05 13.50
C ASN A 743 -5.38 19.19 12.82
N VAL A 744 -5.37 19.83 11.64
CA VAL A 744 -4.19 20.03 10.78
C VAL A 744 -3.95 21.51 10.50
N VAL A 745 -2.72 21.84 10.10
CA VAL A 745 -2.42 23.14 9.50
C VAL A 745 -2.66 23.05 7.99
N LEU A 746 -3.65 23.77 7.47
CA LEU A 746 -3.90 23.83 6.03
C LEU A 746 -3.25 25.09 5.44
N VAL A 747 -2.37 24.92 4.46
CA VAL A 747 -1.70 25.97 3.71
C VAL A 747 -2.23 25.97 2.29
N CYS A 748 -2.78 27.12 1.87
CA CYS A 748 -3.25 27.34 0.51
C CYS A 748 -2.29 28.28 -0.24
N LEU A 749 -1.72 27.81 -1.33
CA LEU A 749 -0.94 28.58 -2.29
C LEU A 749 -1.84 28.97 -3.47
N GLY A 750 -2.38 30.18 -3.42
CA GLY A 750 -3.30 30.73 -4.42
C GLY A 750 -3.24 32.25 -4.44
N ASN A 751 -4.31 32.91 -4.86
CA ASN A 751 -4.44 34.35 -4.77
C ASN A 751 -5.68 34.72 -3.94
N PRO A 752 -5.54 35.05 -2.64
CA PRO A 752 -4.30 35.14 -1.84
C PRO A 752 -3.79 33.80 -1.29
N CYS A 753 -2.52 33.75 -0.88
CA CYS A 753 -1.96 32.64 -0.09
C CYS A 753 -2.37 32.77 1.38
N ILE A 754 -2.91 31.71 1.98
CA ILE A 754 -3.48 31.73 3.34
C ILE A 754 -3.07 30.47 4.11
N THR A 755 -2.83 30.62 5.42
CA THR A 755 -2.75 29.50 6.37
C THR A 755 -4.01 29.44 7.24
N PHE A 756 -4.55 28.23 7.43
CA PHE A 756 -5.65 27.94 8.35
C PHE A 756 -5.13 27.05 9.48
N PHE A 757 -5.25 27.55 10.71
CA PHE A 757 -5.02 26.75 11.91
C PHE A 757 -6.35 26.28 12.49
N PRO A 758 -6.34 25.20 13.29
CA PRO A 758 -7.49 24.87 14.13
C PRO A 758 -7.89 26.06 15.02
N MET A 759 -9.20 26.31 15.11
CA MET A 759 -9.84 27.39 15.85
C MET A 759 -10.07 27.04 17.32
N THR A 760 -10.17 25.75 17.65
CA THR A 760 -10.64 25.26 18.96
C THR A 760 -9.62 24.40 19.72
N SER A 761 -8.49 24.02 19.11
CA SER A 761 -7.46 23.19 19.74
C SER A 761 -6.16 23.96 19.98
N SER A 762 -5.31 23.48 20.90
CA SER A 762 -3.95 23.99 21.10
C SER A 762 -2.97 23.43 20.06
N HIS A 763 -1.90 24.18 19.81
CA HIS A 763 -0.74 23.75 19.04
C HIS A 763 -0.16 22.42 19.55
N SER A 764 0.14 21.52 18.61
CA SER A 764 0.85 20.26 18.85
C SER A 764 2.16 20.22 18.04
N PRO A 765 3.30 19.82 18.64
CA PRO A 765 4.58 19.74 17.93
C PRO A 765 4.59 18.79 16.74
N ASN A 766 3.71 17.78 16.74
CA ASN A 766 3.63 16.74 15.70
C ASN A 766 2.43 16.96 14.75
N VAL A 767 1.96 18.20 14.58
CA VAL A 767 0.85 18.51 13.68
C VAL A 767 1.20 18.20 12.21
N SER A 768 0.26 17.65 11.47
CA SER A 768 0.39 17.50 10.02
C SER A 768 0.10 18.83 9.30
N ILE A 769 0.88 19.14 8.26
CA ILE A 769 0.70 20.33 7.44
C ILE A 769 0.25 19.92 6.04
N TYR A 770 -0.95 20.33 5.64
CA TYR A 770 -1.54 20.06 4.34
C TYR A 770 -1.31 21.25 3.43
N CYS A 771 -0.69 21.02 2.27
CA CYS A 771 -0.36 22.09 1.32
C CYS A 771 -1.11 21.87 0.01
N ILE A 772 -1.99 22.82 -0.32
CA ILE A 772 -2.83 22.80 -1.51
C ILE A 772 -2.56 24.02 -2.37
N GLY A 773 -2.70 23.89 -3.68
CA GLY A 773 -2.45 24.96 -4.65
C GLY A 773 -3.65 25.19 -5.55
N PHE A 774 -4.01 26.45 -5.80
CA PHE A 774 -5.05 26.80 -6.78
C PHE A 774 -4.40 27.21 -8.09
N VAL A 775 -4.72 26.49 -9.18
CA VAL A 775 -4.12 26.67 -10.50
C VAL A 775 -5.21 26.72 -11.58
N ASN A 776 -4.88 27.30 -12.73
CA ASN A 776 -5.79 27.49 -13.87
C ASN A 776 -7.11 28.20 -13.54
N GLN A 777 -7.19 28.88 -12.39
CA GLN A 777 -8.38 29.57 -11.88
C GLN A 777 -9.61 28.67 -11.60
N ASN A 778 -9.46 27.35 -11.68
CA ASN A 778 -10.57 26.40 -11.48
C ASN A 778 -10.16 25.03 -10.93
N HIS A 779 -8.89 24.84 -10.57
CA HIS A 779 -8.38 23.51 -10.22
C HIS A 779 -7.48 23.54 -8.98
N TRP A 780 -7.69 22.57 -8.10
CA TRP A 780 -6.89 22.37 -6.90
C TRP A 780 -5.87 21.25 -7.12
N VAL A 781 -4.64 21.47 -6.69
CA VAL A 781 -3.54 20.51 -6.75
C VAL A 781 -2.90 20.32 -5.38
N GLN A 782 -2.31 19.16 -5.14
CA GLN A 782 -1.49 18.93 -3.96
C GLN A 782 -0.09 19.51 -4.19
N VAL A 783 0.46 20.23 -3.21
CA VAL A 783 1.80 20.82 -3.30
C VAL A 783 2.69 20.23 -2.22
N ASN A 784 3.69 19.45 -2.62
CA ASN A 784 4.67 18.91 -1.68
C ASN A 784 5.75 19.96 -1.41
N MET A 785 5.92 20.31 -0.14
CA MET A 785 6.81 21.39 0.30
C MET A 785 8.03 20.83 1.04
N LYS A 786 9.18 21.48 0.88
CA LYS A 786 10.40 21.19 1.66
C LYS A 786 10.16 21.43 3.16
N GLU A 787 10.84 20.67 4.00
CA GLU A 787 10.81 20.88 5.45
C GLU A 787 11.20 22.33 5.82
N GLY A 788 10.47 22.93 6.77
CA GLY A 788 10.71 24.29 7.24
C GLY A 788 10.26 25.43 6.31
N PHE A 789 9.50 25.15 5.24
CA PHE A 789 9.04 26.19 4.29
C PHE A 789 8.30 27.36 4.97
N PRO A 790 8.41 28.60 4.47
CA PRO A 790 7.73 29.77 5.05
C PRO A 790 6.20 29.65 4.96
N LEU A 791 5.48 30.14 5.97
CA LEU A 791 4.02 30.00 6.07
C LEU A 791 3.28 31.32 5.74
N PRO A 792 2.31 31.32 4.81
CA PRO A 792 1.44 32.46 4.55
C PRO A 792 0.70 32.94 5.81
N PRO A 793 0.21 34.20 5.82
CA PRO A 793 -0.54 34.72 6.96
C PRO A 793 -1.88 33.98 7.17
N VAL A 794 -2.38 34.03 8.40
CA VAL A 794 -3.76 33.66 8.74
C VAL A 794 -4.73 34.82 8.45
N THR A 795 -5.99 34.50 8.21
CA THR A 795 -7.06 35.48 7.97
C THR A 795 -7.41 36.29 9.22
N LEU A 796 -8.06 37.44 9.03
CA LEU A 796 -8.61 38.23 10.14
C LEU A 796 -9.72 37.49 10.88
N ASP A 797 -10.52 36.67 10.18
CA ASP A 797 -11.58 35.88 10.82
C ASP A 797 -10.99 34.84 11.78
N TRP A 798 -9.89 34.18 11.42
CA TRP A 798 -9.18 33.29 12.34
C TRP A 798 -8.74 34.08 13.59
N LYS A 799 -8.19 35.28 13.39
CA LYS A 799 -7.77 36.13 14.51
C LYS A 799 -8.94 36.59 15.39
N LYS A 800 -10.14 36.74 14.83
CA LYS A 800 -11.32 37.24 15.53
C LYS A 800 -12.09 36.14 16.27
N PHE A 801 -12.24 34.97 15.65
CA PHE A 801 -13.17 33.94 16.13
C PHE A 801 -12.50 32.73 16.78
N ARG A 802 -11.17 32.64 16.78
CA ARG A 802 -10.47 31.55 17.48
C ARG A 802 -10.76 31.53 18.97
N SER A 803 -10.69 30.35 19.56
CA SER A 803 -10.65 30.17 21.01
C SER A 803 -9.33 30.71 21.61
N HIS A 804 -9.33 30.98 22.92
CA HIS A 804 -8.13 31.40 23.63
C HIS A 804 -6.98 30.38 23.46
N ILE A 805 -7.28 29.08 23.60
CA ILE A 805 -6.30 27.99 23.51
C ILE A 805 -5.64 27.88 22.12
N ALA A 806 -6.37 28.23 21.05
CA ALA A 806 -5.86 28.23 19.68
C ALA A 806 -4.85 29.35 19.38
N THR A 807 -4.68 30.32 20.28
CA THR A 807 -3.62 31.35 20.14
C THR A 807 -2.20 30.73 20.11
N THR A 808 -2.04 29.56 20.73
CA THR A 808 -0.77 28.81 20.73
C THR A 808 -0.27 28.42 19.34
N TRP A 809 -1.15 28.30 18.34
CA TRP A 809 -0.76 28.02 16.95
C TRP A 809 0.10 29.13 16.34
N MET A 810 -0.23 30.41 16.58
CA MET A 810 0.60 31.50 16.08
C MET A 810 1.97 31.54 16.74
N LEU A 811 2.08 31.16 18.02
CA LEU A 811 3.35 31.09 18.72
C LEU A 811 4.23 29.97 18.15
N GLY A 812 3.67 28.77 17.95
CA GLY A 812 4.40 27.62 17.41
C GLY A 812 4.94 27.84 15.99
N PHE A 813 4.24 28.66 15.19
CA PHE A 813 4.60 28.92 13.80
C PHE A 813 5.14 30.34 13.51
N ALA A 814 5.38 31.14 14.55
CA ALA A 814 5.78 32.55 14.43
C ALA A 814 7.00 32.74 13.52
N GLY A 815 8.05 31.93 13.70
CA GLY A 815 9.27 32.02 12.89
C GLY A 815 9.04 31.74 11.40
N ARG A 816 8.16 30.78 11.07
CA ARG A 816 7.83 30.45 9.67
C ARG A 816 6.94 31.50 9.03
N MET A 817 6.05 32.13 9.80
CA MET A 817 5.23 33.26 9.33
C MET A 817 6.06 34.54 9.15
N GLN A 818 7.00 34.81 10.04
CA GLN A 818 7.95 35.92 9.87
C GLN A 818 8.84 35.71 8.63
N HIS A 819 9.30 34.47 8.41
CA HIS A 819 10.06 34.14 7.21
C HIS A 819 9.24 34.38 5.93
N TRP A 820 7.93 34.08 5.93
CA TRP A 820 7.07 34.43 4.81
C TRP A 820 7.03 35.93 4.56
N GLN A 821 6.85 36.74 5.60
CA GLN A 821 6.83 38.21 5.49
C GLN A 821 8.11 38.76 4.85
N LEU A 822 9.28 38.20 5.21
CA LEU A 822 10.57 38.58 4.64
C LEU A 822 10.71 38.22 3.14
N LEU A 823 9.97 37.22 2.66
CA LEU A 823 10.02 36.73 1.29
C LEU A 823 8.96 37.35 0.39
N THR A 824 7.85 37.82 0.95
CA THR A 824 6.84 38.59 0.21
C THR A 824 7.35 40.00 -0.10
N PRO A 825 7.31 40.45 -1.37
CA PRO A 825 7.56 41.84 -1.69
C PRO A 825 6.56 42.72 -0.95
N VAL A 826 7.04 43.73 -0.21
CA VAL A 826 6.18 44.79 0.30
C VAL A 826 5.59 45.51 -0.92
N LEU A 827 4.27 45.45 -1.09
CA LEU A 827 3.58 46.32 -2.04
C LEU A 827 3.82 47.76 -1.56
N ALA A 828 4.63 48.50 -2.33
CA ALA A 828 4.65 49.96 -2.31
C ALA A 828 3.42 50.50 -3.06
#